data_AF-A0A7E5WRL8-F1
#
_entry.id   AF-A0A7E5WRL8-F1
#
_cell.length_a   1.000
_cell.length_b   1.000
_cell.length_c   1.000
_cell.angle_alpha   90.00
_cell.angle_beta   90.00
_cell.angle_gamma   90.00
#
_symmetry.space_group_name_H-M   'P 1'
#
loop_
_entity.id
_entity.type
_entity.pdbx_description
1 polymer ?
#
loop_
_entity_poly.entity_id
_entity_poly.type
_entity_poly.pdbx_seq_one_letter_code
_entity_poly.pdbx_strand_id
1 'polypeptide(L)'
;MHANTIYFIFFTFLINFCCCIKYNNYTLYRGIPVEASHLKFFENLTSMFNVNFWRHPGLLYKPVDFIISPDDKDLFVNRANNLGLYVTTIMEDVQQAFDMQTVKTYIRREMDSFDWNNFFRLGDIYEWLNDLAQVYPQEMELHSIGKTHENRDIMAVKILLRGSRARSKVIVEGGIHAREWISPAFVTYLISQIIHAPVSPDPNLKMIANTYEWHFVPVLNPDGYEYSHTEDRLWRKNRHGGQAGVDLNRNFGHSFGTVGVSWRKNAQTYCGPFAFSEKESSAMAKFVRSHGQSLEYYLAFHSYGQYMIVPYADRKDHVDNYDELMKMCLQAKKRIAAKYNTQYTIGTAYDTVGYMTSGVSGCWVKQEFRVPAFDAQLYSRKKRSTSNEIYWTNYQTIEDIYNWFNHLASTQSSVSTFTVGRSHEGRNITGIKITRGSGTRAFFLQAGELGADWLSPTIVTYIANQLIHSNDPEIKAAAEDFTWYILPLVNPDGFQFSQDYVRTWVKNRRPTSSSTIGVNLSRNWNAHWGINGASFSMAANNYAGHGPFSEAETRAVSEFMDTIRSSLTGFLSFRSFGQRLLVPYAQYSVNPSGNYNSVVTIGRRAMGSLAVRYNTQYLVGTSTMVHDGATGAIADWVKFRYNATIAATYLLRDTGFHGYALPVTQIIPSGEETFDSLLAIIREARFINVL
;
A
#
# COMPACT_ATOMS: atom_id res chain seq x y z
N MET A 1 86.18 35.27 21.32
CA MET A 1 84.91 35.90 21.72
C MET A 1 83.84 35.44 20.73
N HIS A 2 82.98 34.52 21.15
CA HIS A 2 81.88 34.03 20.32
C HIS A 2 80.71 35.00 20.43
N ALA A 3 80.26 35.54 19.30
CA ALA A 3 79.09 36.39 19.21
C ALA A 3 77.83 35.50 19.25
N ASN A 4 77.07 35.60 20.35
CA ASN A 4 75.77 34.95 20.48
C ASN A 4 74.76 35.62 19.56
N THR A 5 74.36 34.91 18.50
CA THR A 5 73.24 35.30 17.64
C THR A 5 71.95 34.80 18.29
N ILE A 6 71.12 35.71 18.78
CA ILE A 6 69.79 35.40 19.33
C ILE A 6 68.80 35.30 18.17
N TYR A 7 68.24 34.11 17.95
CA TYR A 7 67.15 33.89 16.99
C TYR A 7 65.80 34.12 17.68
N PHE A 8 65.06 35.13 17.24
CA PHE A 8 63.64 35.30 17.60
C PHE A 8 62.79 34.44 16.67
N ILE A 9 62.19 33.37 17.22
CA ILE A 9 61.19 32.57 16.53
C ILE A 9 59.82 33.21 16.77
N PHE A 10 59.27 33.89 15.76
CA PHE A 10 57.89 34.35 15.76
C PHE A 10 56.96 33.16 15.44
N PHE A 11 56.27 32.63 16.44
CA PHE A 11 55.11 31.77 16.21
C PHE A 11 53.92 32.64 15.82
N THR A 12 53.60 32.71 14.53
CA THR A 12 52.31 33.19 14.06
C THR A 12 51.28 32.08 14.24
N PHE A 13 50.52 32.13 15.34
CA PHE A 13 49.27 31.38 15.43
C PHE A 13 48.27 32.02 14.45
N LEU A 14 48.13 31.42 13.26
CA LEU A 14 46.93 31.62 12.45
C LEU A 14 45.77 30.94 13.18
N ILE A 15 45.14 31.67 14.10
CA ILE A 15 43.81 31.34 14.58
C ILE A 15 42.89 31.62 13.40
N ASN A 16 42.63 30.60 12.57
CA ASN A 16 41.45 30.61 11.72
C ASN A 16 40.23 30.60 12.66
N PHE A 17 39.76 31.79 13.02
CA PHE A 17 38.37 31.94 13.43
C PHE A 17 37.55 31.53 12.21
N CYS A 18 37.14 30.27 12.15
CA CYS A 18 36.09 29.86 11.23
C CYS A 18 34.83 30.57 11.74
N CYS A 19 34.55 31.74 11.17
CA CYS A 19 33.37 32.50 11.52
C CYS A 19 32.18 31.77 10.90
N CYS A 20 31.27 31.26 11.74
CA CYS A 20 30.03 30.65 11.27
C CYS A 20 29.35 31.59 10.25
N ILE A 21 28.86 31.03 9.14
CA ILE A 21 28.17 31.80 8.11
C ILE A 21 26.90 32.39 8.72
N LYS A 22 26.81 33.73 8.69
CA LYS A 22 25.63 34.48 9.11
C LYS A 22 24.84 34.92 7.88
N TYR A 23 23.53 34.78 7.98
CA TYR A 23 22.56 35.12 6.94
C TYR A 23 21.81 36.42 7.27
N ASN A 24 22.51 37.38 7.89
CA ASN A 24 21.93 38.67 8.27
C ASN A 24 21.36 39.38 7.03
N ASN A 25 20.09 39.79 7.10
CA ASN A 25 19.36 40.49 6.04
C ASN A 25 19.17 39.68 4.74
N TYR A 26 19.49 38.40 4.74
CA TYR A 26 19.12 37.52 3.62
C TYR A 26 17.60 37.35 3.65
N THR A 27 16.95 37.65 2.54
CA THR A 27 15.49 37.68 2.46
C THR A 27 14.95 36.41 1.83
N LEU A 28 14.00 35.74 2.51
CA LEU A 28 13.25 34.62 1.96
C LEU A 28 12.04 35.13 1.18
N TYR A 29 12.01 34.81 -0.10
CA TYR A 29 10.91 35.12 -1.01
C TYR A 29 10.13 33.87 -1.39
N ARG A 30 8.84 34.08 -1.70
CA ARG A 30 7.98 33.13 -2.40
C ARG A 30 7.50 33.75 -3.71
N GLY A 31 7.87 33.15 -4.82
CA GLY A 31 7.34 33.48 -6.15
C GLY A 31 6.31 32.47 -6.63
N ILE A 32 5.31 32.90 -7.40
CA ILE A 32 4.36 32.00 -8.07
C ILE A 32 4.44 32.22 -9.60
N PRO A 33 5.03 31.29 -10.37
CA PRO A 33 5.09 31.42 -11.82
C PRO A 33 3.71 31.13 -12.42
N VAL A 34 3.04 32.18 -12.89
CA VAL A 34 1.75 32.08 -13.59
C VAL A 34 1.89 32.02 -15.13
N GLU A 35 3.09 32.29 -15.66
CA GLU A 35 3.43 32.24 -17.09
C GLU A 35 4.72 31.45 -17.34
N ALA A 36 4.92 30.95 -18.56
CA ALA A 36 6.14 30.22 -18.94
C ALA A 36 7.41 31.09 -18.83
N SER A 37 7.30 32.40 -19.11
CA SER A 37 8.35 33.40 -18.90
C SER A 37 8.79 33.46 -17.42
N HIS A 38 7.83 33.42 -16.50
CA HIS A 38 8.07 33.44 -15.06
C HIS A 38 8.81 32.19 -14.60
N LEU A 39 8.37 31.01 -15.06
CA LEU A 39 9.01 29.75 -14.71
C LEU A 39 10.47 29.74 -15.21
N LYS A 40 10.69 30.13 -16.46
CA LYS A 40 12.03 30.25 -17.05
C LYS A 40 12.92 31.25 -16.31
N PHE A 41 12.35 32.32 -15.78
CA PHE A 41 13.09 33.27 -14.92
C PHE A 41 13.58 32.59 -13.63
N PHE A 42 12.70 31.86 -12.92
CA PHE A 42 13.10 31.14 -11.70
C PHE A 42 14.10 30.01 -11.98
N GLU A 43 13.97 29.29 -13.10
CA GLU A 43 14.93 28.25 -13.50
C GLU A 43 16.34 28.80 -13.72
N ASN A 44 16.46 30.05 -14.19
CA ASN A 44 17.74 30.71 -14.43
C ASN A 44 18.25 31.53 -13.25
N LEU A 45 17.55 31.57 -12.12
CA LEU A 45 17.82 32.51 -11.03
C LEU A 45 19.24 32.38 -10.47
N THR A 46 19.74 31.15 -10.32
CA THR A 46 21.11 30.86 -9.83
C THR A 46 22.22 31.24 -10.81
N SER A 47 21.90 31.53 -12.08
CA SER A 47 22.86 32.08 -13.04
C SER A 47 22.97 33.60 -12.94
N MET A 48 21.99 34.25 -12.30
CA MET A 48 21.87 35.70 -12.23
C MET A 48 22.20 36.24 -10.84
N PHE A 49 21.92 35.48 -9.78
CA PHE A 49 22.00 35.92 -8.40
C PHE A 49 22.54 34.80 -7.49
N ASN A 50 23.05 35.20 -6.33
CA ASN A 50 23.38 34.28 -5.24
C ASN A 50 22.11 33.80 -4.54
N VAL A 51 21.63 32.63 -4.97
CA VAL A 51 20.33 32.09 -4.55
C VAL A 51 20.50 30.77 -3.82
N ASN A 52 19.89 30.66 -2.63
CA ASN A 52 19.68 29.39 -1.96
C ASN A 52 18.23 28.95 -2.12
N PHE A 53 17.99 27.94 -2.98
CA PHE A 53 16.66 27.38 -3.14
C PHE A 53 16.27 26.54 -1.92
N TRP A 54 15.11 26.91 -1.36
CA TRP A 54 14.40 26.15 -0.34
C TRP A 54 13.36 25.24 -1.00
N ARG A 55 12.69 25.75 -2.03
CA ARG A 55 11.88 24.98 -2.98
C ARG A 55 12.24 25.37 -4.41
N HIS A 56 12.73 24.40 -5.18
CA HIS A 56 13.10 24.59 -6.58
C HIS A 56 11.89 24.90 -7.48
N PRO A 57 12.10 25.63 -8.60
CA PRO A 57 11.08 25.81 -9.62
C PRO A 57 10.66 24.46 -10.22
N GLY A 58 9.37 24.34 -10.52
CA GLY A 58 8.75 23.12 -11.02
C GLY A 58 7.66 23.42 -12.05
N LEU A 59 6.40 23.41 -11.62
CA LEU A 59 5.23 23.70 -12.48
C LEU A 59 4.73 25.13 -12.32
N LEU A 60 3.97 25.60 -13.32
CA LEU A 60 3.15 26.79 -13.18
C LEU A 60 2.20 26.67 -11.98
N TYR A 61 1.93 27.80 -11.34
CA TYR A 61 1.08 27.94 -10.16
C TYR A 61 1.58 27.20 -8.90
N LYS A 62 2.76 26.57 -8.94
CA LYS A 62 3.43 26.02 -7.75
C LYS A 62 4.42 27.04 -7.20
N PRO A 63 4.45 27.27 -5.88
CA PRO A 63 5.33 28.28 -5.33
C PRO A 63 6.79 27.87 -5.45
N VAL A 64 7.67 28.86 -5.60
CA VAL A 64 9.12 28.75 -5.59
C VAL A 64 9.61 29.55 -4.39
N ASP A 65 10.31 28.90 -3.48
CA ASP A 65 10.80 29.52 -2.24
C ASP A 65 12.32 29.58 -2.28
N PHE A 66 12.88 30.76 -2.09
CA PHE A 66 14.31 30.97 -2.24
C PHE A 66 14.80 32.16 -1.43
N ILE A 67 16.05 32.07 -1.00
CA ILE A 67 16.72 33.13 -0.29
C ILE A 67 17.61 33.91 -1.27
N ILE A 68 17.52 35.24 -1.21
CA ILE A 68 18.35 36.19 -1.95
C ILE A 68 19.28 36.89 -0.93
N SER A 69 20.55 37.09 -1.32
CA SER A 69 21.50 37.87 -0.53
C SER A 69 21.11 39.36 -0.48
N PRO A 70 21.53 40.10 0.56
CA PRO A 70 21.28 41.54 0.64
C PRO A 70 21.76 42.30 -0.61
N ASP A 71 22.93 41.92 -1.13
CA ASP A 71 23.57 42.57 -2.28
C ASP A 71 22.76 42.42 -3.59
N ASP A 72 22.04 41.32 -3.73
CA ASP A 72 21.25 41.01 -4.94
C ASP A 72 19.78 41.47 -4.83
N LYS A 73 19.33 41.90 -3.64
CA LYS A 73 17.92 42.14 -3.33
C LYS A 73 17.27 43.17 -4.24
N ASP A 74 17.89 44.34 -4.38
CA ASP A 74 17.33 45.45 -5.17
C ASP A 74 17.27 45.10 -6.66
N LEU A 75 18.35 44.50 -7.18
CA LEU A 75 18.40 44.07 -8.58
C LEU A 75 17.37 42.98 -8.88
N PHE A 76 17.20 42.03 -7.95
CA PHE A 76 16.19 40.98 -8.05
C PHE A 76 14.77 41.57 -8.08
N VAL A 77 14.42 42.44 -7.12
CA VAL A 77 13.08 43.04 -7.03
C VAL A 77 12.76 43.85 -8.28
N ASN A 78 13.71 44.64 -8.78
CA ASN A 78 13.53 45.40 -10.02
C ASN A 78 13.27 44.49 -11.24
N ARG A 79 14.04 43.40 -11.39
CA ARG A 79 13.81 42.43 -12.48
C ARG A 79 12.47 41.70 -12.33
N ALA A 80 12.10 41.33 -11.11
CA ALA A 80 10.84 40.66 -10.85
C ALA A 80 9.64 41.55 -11.19
N ASN A 81 9.69 42.83 -10.79
CA ASN A 81 8.66 43.83 -11.10
C ASN A 81 8.53 44.08 -12.62
N ASN A 82 9.66 44.19 -13.33
CA ASN A 82 9.66 44.38 -14.78
C ASN A 82 9.05 43.19 -15.54
N LEU A 83 9.12 41.99 -14.98
CA LEU A 83 8.48 40.78 -15.52
C LEU A 83 7.03 40.60 -15.04
N GLY A 84 6.50 41.48 -14.19
CA GLY A 84 5.17 41.32 -13.62
C GLY A 84 5.05 40.13 -12.67
N LEU A 85 6.15 39.70 -12.04
CA LEU A 85 6.15 38.56 -11.13
C LEU A 85 5.45 38.87 -9.82
N TYR A 86 4.52 37.99 -9.43
CA TYR A 86 4.00 37.98 -8.07
C TYR A 86 5.01 37.32 -7.13
N VAL A 87 5.71 38.16 -6.35
CA VAL A 87 6.68 37.74 -5.33
C VAL A 87 6.25 38.29 -3.98
N THR A 88 6.21 37.42 -2.97
CA THR A 88 5.90 37.77 -1.59
C THR A 88 7.15 37.61 -0.74
N THR A 89 7.47 38.62 0.07
CA THR A 89 8.47 38.50 1.13
C THR A 89 7.89 37.67 2.26
N ILE A 90 8.49 36.51 2.53
CA ILE A 90 8.09 35.64 3.64
C ILE A 90 8.83 36.03 4.92
N MET A 91 10.11 36.38 4.80
CA MET A 91 10.95 36.77 5.91
C MET A 91 12.06 37.69 5.42
N GLU A 92 12.18 38.88 6.00
CA GLU A 92 13.18 39.87 5.58
C GLU A 92 14.60 39.49 5.99
N ASP A 93 14.74 38.85 7.14
CA ASP A 93 16.02 38.45 7.72
C ASP A 93 15.93 37.01 8.24
N VAL A 94 16.41 36.07 7.45
CA VAL A 94 16.39 34.64 7.82
C VAL A 94 17.31 34.31 8.99
N GLN A 95 18.29 35.17 9.33
CA GLN A 95 19.14 34.93 10.49
C GLN A 95 18.33 34.96 11.79
N GLN A 96 17.31 35.83 11.90
CA GLN A 96 16.45 35.89 13.07
C GLN A 96 15.75 34.56 13.34
N ALA A 97 15.31 33.87 12.30
CA ALA A 97 14.71 32.55 12.45
C ALA A 97 15.70 31.46 12.88
N PHE A 98 16.99 31.62 12.57
CA PHE A 98 18.04 30.72 13.07
C PHE A 98 18.40 31.05 14.52
N ASP A 99 18.47 32.34 14.87
CA ASP A 99 18.80 32.77 16.24
C ASP A 99 17.70 32.40 17.26
N MET A 100 16.45 32.24 16.81
CA MET A 100 15.35 31.73 17.64
C MET A 100 15.39 30.21 17.88
N GLN A 101 16.25 29.46 17.17
CA GLN A 101 16.37 28.01 17.37
C GLN A 101 17.22 27.70 18.59
N THR A 102 16.71 26.86 19.48
CA THR A 102 17.43 26.41 20.67
C THR A 102 18.19 25.11 20.39
N VAL A 103 19.49 25.12 20.67
CA VAL A 103 20.35 23.94 20.64
C VAL A 103 20.78 23.64 22.07
N LYS A 104 20.48 22.44 22.56
CA LYS A 104 20.86 21.98 23.91
C LYS A 104 21.93 20.90 23.84
N THR A 105 22.62 20.75 24.96
CA THR A 105 23.55 19.64 25.23
C THR A 105 22.83 18.59 26.05
N TYR A 106 22.97 17.33 25.67
CA TYR A 106 22.45 16.19 26.41
C TYR A 106 23.31 15.92 27.65
N ILE A 107 22.68 15.62 28.78
CA ILE A 107 23.38 15.26 30.00
C ILE A 107 23.39 13.73 30.10
N ARG A 108 24.59 13.15 29.93
CA ARG A 108 24.80 11.71 29.95
C ARG A 108 24.21 11.06 31.21
N ARG A 109 23.50 9.95 31.03
CA ARG A 109 22.74 9.17 32.03
C ARG A 109 21.52 9.88 32.62
N GLU A 110 21.22 11.10 32.20
CA GLU A 110 20.00 11.82 32.54
C GLU A 110 19.08 11.82 31.31
N MET A 111 18.39 10.70 31.07
CA MET A 111 17.60 10.47 29.85
C MET A 111 16.57 11.57 29.55
N ASP A 112 15.99 12.18 30.59
CA ASP A 112 15.00 13.25 30.47
C ASP A 112 15.59 14.59 30.01
N SER A 113 16.92 14.75 30.04
CA SER A 113 17.59 15.93 29.47
C SER A 113 17.56 15.96 27.94
N PHE A 114 17.28 14.82 27.28
CA PHE A 114 16.99 14.75 25.86
C PHE A 114 15.49 14.97 25.63
N ASP A 115 15.11 16.16 25.17
CA ASP A 115 13.73 16.55 24.93
C ASP A 115 13.41 16.73 23.42
N TRP A 116 12.15 16.99 23.09
CA TRP A 116 11.72 17.31 21.71
C TRP A 116 11.23 18.76 21.57
N ASN A 117 11.65 19.63 22.50
CA ASN A 117 11.43 21.07 22.46
C ASN A 117 12.69 21.82 21.95
N ASN A 118 13.83 21.12 21.82
CA ASN A 118 15.11 21.69 21.42
C ASN A 118 15.79 20.80 20.36
N PHE A 119 16.70 21.39 19.59
CA PHE A 119 17.59 20.63 18.71
C PHE A 119 18.85 20.18 19.47
N PHE A 120 19.47 19.11 19.00
CA PHE A 120 20.66 18.50 19.60
C PHE A 120 21.73 18.29 18.53
N ARG A 121 23.01 18.46 18.90
CA ARG A 121 24.13 18.18 17.99
C ARG A 121 24.32 16.67 17.84
N LEU A 122 25.18 16.27 16.90
CA LEU A 122 25.40 14.86 16.59
C LEU A 122 25.88 14.07 17.82
N GLY A 123 26.82 14.64 18.57
CA GLY A 123 27.37 14.01 19.78
C GLY A 123 26.28 13.73 20.83
N ASP A 124 25.43 14.71 21.09
CA ASP A 124 24.31 14.59 22.05
C ASP A 124 23.33 13.47 21.64
N ILE A 125 22.97 13.40 20.35
CA ILE A 125 22.11 12.34 19.82
C ILE A 125 22.76 10.97 20.02
N TYR A 126 24.07 10.85 19.74
CA TYR A 126 24.78 9.57 19.84
C TYR A 126 24.96 9.12 21.29
N GLU A 127 25.23 10.05 22.21
CA GLU A 127 25.28 9.77 23.65
C GLU A 127 23.92 9.31 24.18
N TRP A 128 22.84 9.99 23.79
CA TRP A 128 21.48 9.58 24.16
C TRP A 128 21.12 8.20 23.62
N LEU A 129 21.45 7.90 22.36
CA LEU A 129 21.23 6.57 21.78
C LEU A 129 22.03 5.49 22.51
N ASN A 130 23.27 5.79 22.88
CA ASN A 130 24.12 4.86 23.63
C ASN A 130 23.52 4.59 25.01
N ASP A 131 23.11 5.62 25.74
CA ASP A 131 22.52 5.45 27.07
C ASP A 131 21.17 4.72 26.99
N LEU A 132 20.36 4.99 25.95
CA LEU A 132 19.11 4.25 25.70
C LEU A 132 19.36 2.76 25.43
N ALA A 133 20.38 2.41 24.64
CA ALA A 133 20.75 1.02 24.38
C ALA A 133 21.27 0.31 25.66
N GLN A 134 21.91 1.03 26.58
CA GLN A 134 22.34 0.49 27.87
C GLN A 134 21.15 0.23 28.82
N VAL A 135 20.09 1.03 28.74
CA VAL A 135 18.86 0.83 29.52
C VAL A 135 18.02 -0.32 28.98
N TYR A 136 17.99 -0.50 27.66
CA TYR A 136 17.19 -1.55 26.98
C TYR A 136 18.06 -2.57 26.20
N PRO A 137 19.01 -3.27 26.86
CA PRO A 137 20.01 -4.08 26.17
C PRO A 137 19.46 -5.36 25.53
N GLN A 138 18.22 -5.75 25.86
CA GLN A 138 17.58 -6.94 25.27
C GLN A 138 16.68 -6.57 24.08
N GLU A 139 16.23 -5.33 24.00
CA GLU A 139 15.28 -4.83 23.02
C GLU A 139 15.93 -3.93 21.97
N MET A 140 17.05 -3.26 22.31
CA MET A 140 17.70 -2.27 21.47
C MET A 140 19.18 -2.60 21.23
N GLU A 141 19.59 -2.52 19.97
CA GLU A 141 20.98 -2.69 19.53
C GLU A 141 21.42 -1.44 18.76
N LEU A 142 22.50 -0.80 19.22
CA LEU A 142 23.11 0.36 18.57
C LEU A 142 24.39 -0.08 17.86
N HIS A 143 24.51 0.19 16.56
CA HIS A 143 25.69 -0.17 15.77
C HIS A 143 25.97 0.83 14.64
N SER A 144 27.21 0.84 14.14
CA SER A 144 27.60 1.66 12.99
C SER A 144 27.37 0.88 11.69
N ILE A 145 26.74 1.51 10.69
CA ILE A 145 26.52 0.91 9.35
C ILE A 145 27.61 1.29 8.34
N GLY A 146 28.52 2.19 8.75
CA GLY A 146 29.60 2.70 7.92
C GLY A 146 30.18 3.98 8.51
N LYS A 147 31.23 4.51 7.86
CA LYS A 147 31.85 5.77 8.24
C LYS A 147 31.73 6.81 7.14
N THR A 148 31.61 8.07 7.51
CA THR A 148 31.53 9.22 6.62
C THR A 148 32.89 9.61 6.03
N HIS A 149 32.94 10.70 5.25
CA HIS A 149 34.20 11.24 4.71
C HIS A 149 35.11 11.84 5.78
N GLU A 150 34.54 12.45 6.82
CA GLU A 150 35.27 12.97 7.99
C GLU A 150 35.38 11.93 9.13
N ASN A 151 35.20 10.65 8.80
CA ASN A 151 35.43 9.50 9.69
C ASN A 151 34.48 9.38 10.90
N ARG A 152 33.29 9.98 10.83
CA ARG A 152 32.23 9.78 11.82
C ARG A 152 31.46 8.49 11.54
N ASP A 153 30.99 7.83 12.58
CA ASP A 153 30.09 6.69 12.43
C ASP A 153 28.71 7.11 11.96
N ILE A 154 28.11 6.32 11.07
CA ILE A 154 26.71 6.43 10.67
C ILE A 154 25.95 5.44 11.56
N MET A 155 25.32 5.94 12.62
CA MET A 155 24.71 5.08 13.63
C MET A 155 23.33 4.60 13.19
N ALA A 156 23.08 3.31 13.38
CA ALA A 156 21.79 2.68 13.23
C ALA A 156 21.34 2.05 14.55
N VAL A 157 20.03 2.07 14.77
CA VAL A 157 19.36 1.52 15.93
C VAL A 157 18.42 0.42 15.46
N LYS A 158 18.60 -0.79 15.96
CA LYS A 158 17.65 -1.88 15.81
C LYS A 158 16.84 -2.00 17.09
N ILE A 159 15.51 -2.04 16.97
CA ILE A 159 14.59 -2.31 18.08
C ILE A 159 13.74 -3.54 17.76
N LEU A 160 13.78 -4.52 18.66
CA LEU A 160 12.93 -5.70 18.66
C LEU A 160 12.37 -5.92 20.06
N LEU A 161 11.10 -5.53 20.27
CA LEU A 161 10.45 -5.65 21.58
C LEU A 161 10.20 -7.11 21.98
N ARG A 162 10.29 -7.41 23.28
CA ARG A 162 9.95 -8.74 23.82
C ARG A 162 8.50 -9.11 23.49
N GLY A 163 8.31 -10.33 22.99
CA GLY A 163 7.00 -10.81 22.52
C GLY A 163 6.69 -10.43 21.07
N SER A 164 7.57 -9.68 20.40
CA SER A 164 7.52 -9.50 18.95
C SER A 164 7.66 -10.84 18.24
N ARG A 165 6.87 -11.03 17.18
CA ARG A 165 6.86 -12.26 16.37
C ARG A 165 7.88 -12.24 15.22
N ALA A 166 8.76 -11.23 15.18
CA ALA A 166 9.87 -11.04 14.23
C ALA A 166 9.53 -11.42 12.77
N ARG A 167 8.51 -10.78 12.18
CA ARG A 167 8.01 -11.15 10.84
C ARG A 167 8.56 -10.27 9.71
N SER A 168 8.44 -8.95 9.86
CA SER A 168 8.77 -7.95 8.82
C SER A 168 9.61 -6.82 9.40
N LYS A 169 10.44 -6.21 8.54
CA LYS A 169 11.37 -5.14 8.90
C LYS A 169 10.85 -3.80 8.41
N VAL A 170 11.03 -2.77 9.23
CA VAL A 170 10.80 -1.36 8.88
C VAL A 170 12.13 -0.65 8.95
N ILE A 171 12.53 0.03 7.89
CA ILE A 171 13.68 0.94 7.90
C ILE A 171 13.15 2.38 7.88
N VAL A 172 13.62 3.19 8.82
CA VAL A 172 13.34 4.62 8.91
C VAL A 172 14.67 5.37 8.85
N GLU A 173 14.78 6.34 7.95
CA GLU A 173 15.93 7.23 7.88
C GLU A 173 15.53 8.70 8.08
N GLY A 174 16.48 9.47 8.61
CA GLY A 174 16.40 10.92 8.73
C GLY A 174 17.76 11.57 8.49
N GLY A 175 17.74 12.90 8.36
CA GLY A 175 18.97 13.69 8.29
C GLY A 175 19.88 13.41 7.10
N ILE A 176 19.36 12.93 5.97
CA ILE A 176 20.15 12.77 4.74
C ILE A 176 20.56 14.14 4.14
N HIS A 177 19.73 15.16 4.31
CA HIS A 177 20.12 16.56 4.08
C HIS A 177 20.39 17.25 5.41
N ALA A 178 21.56 17.86 5.52
CA ALA A 178 22.10 18.40 6.77
C ALA A 178 21.22 19.45 7.46
N ARG A 179 20.78 20.47 6.72
CA ARG A 179 19.95 21.58 7.24
C ARG A 179 18.54 21.20 7.73
N GLU A 180 18.06 19.99 7.45
CA GLU A 180 16.69 19.55 7.73
C GLU A 180 16.55 19.05 9.18
N TRP A 181 16.92 19.87 10.17
CA TRP A 181 17.05 19.47 11.59
C TRP A 181 15.83 18.80 12.22
N ILE A 182 14.62 19.12 11.76
CA ILE A 182 13.40 18.48 12.25
C ILE A 182 13.30 16.99 11.88
N SER A 183 14.01 16.56 10.81
CA SER A 183 14.02 15.16 10.39
C SER A 183 14.74 14.27 11.43
N PRO A 184 16.01 14.52 11.81
CA PRO A 184 16.63 13.81 12.92
C PRO A 184 15.84 13.87 14.23
N ALA A 185 15.30 15.04 14.60
CA ALA A 185 14.51 15.20 15.82
C ALA A 185 13.23 14.34 15.81
N PHE A 186 12.56 14.21 14.66
CA PHE A 186 11.40 13.34 14.51
C PHE A 186 11.77 11.85 14.55
N VAL A 187 12.91 11.46 13.94
CA VAL A 187 13.34 10.06 13.97
C VAL A 187 13.74 9.64 15.39
N THR A 188 14.42 10.49 16.17
CA THR A 188 14.70 10.21 17.58
C THR A 188 13.42 10.18 18.43
N TYR A 189 12.43 11.03 18.13
CA TYR A 189 11.10 10.92 18.74
C TYR A 189 10.46 9.56 18.46
N LEU A 190 10.50 9.09 17.21
CA LEU A 190 9.93 7.82 16.83
C LEU A 190 10.65 6.64 17.51
N ILE A 191 11.98 6.68 17.61
CA ILE A 191 12.76 5.70 18.39
C ILE A 191 12.23 5.64 19.83
N SER A 192 12.05 6.80 20.48
CA SER A 192 11.50 6.88 21.84
C SER A 192 10.08 6.33 21.93
N GLN A 193 9.19 6.65 20.99
CA GLN A 193 7.82 6.13 20.98
C GLN A 193 7.78 4.60 20.83
N ILE A 194 8.64 4.02 19.99
CA ILE A 194 8.66 2.58 19.75
C ILE A 194 9.25 1.82 20.94
N ILE A 195 10.40 2.26 21.50
CA ILE A 195 11.03 1.54 22.63
C ILE A 195 10.15 1.60 23.90
N HIS A 196 9.43 2.70 24.13
CA HIS A 196 8.53 2.87 25.28
C HIS A 196 7.09 2.37 25.00
N ALA A 197 6.80 1.82 23.82
CA ALA A 197 5.48 1.29 23.50
C ALA A 197 4.94 0.27 24.53
N PRO A 198 5.74 -0.64 25.14
CA PRO A 198 5.24 -1.58 26.14
C PRO A 198 4.52 -0.94 27.33
N VAL A 199 4.94 0.25 27.75
CA VAL A 199 4.34 0.99 28.88
C VAL A 199 3.30 2.03 28.44
N SER A 200 3.13 2.26 27.13
CA SER A 200 2.15 3.21 26.60
C SER A 200 0.70 2.76 26.84
N PRO A 201 -0.24 3.67 27.13
CA PRO A 201 -1.67 3.32 27.19
C PRO A 201 -2.29 3.09 25.81
N ASP A 202 -1.63 3.45 24.71
CA ASP A 202 -2.18 3.30 23.35
C ASP A 202 -2.03 1.86 22.82
N PRO A 203 -3.14 1.10 22.66
CA PRO A 203 -3.08 -0.26 22.15
C PRO A 203 -2.62 -0.34 20.69
N ASN A 204 -2.83 0.70 19.87
CA ASN A 204 -2.38 0.71 18.48
C ASN A 204 -0.87 0.85 18.39
N LEU A 205 -0.28 1.75 19.19
CA LEU A 205 1.17 1.88 19.28
C LEU A 205 1.81 0.58 19.75
N LYS A 206 1.26 -0.05 20.80
CA LYS A 206 1.70 -1.37 21.28
C LYS A 206 1.67 -2.43 20.18
N MET A 207 0.57 -2.51 19.45
CA MET A 207 0.40 -3.46 18.36
C MET A 207 1.43 -3.22 17.25
N ILE A 208 1.56 -1.98 16.78
CA ILE A 208 2.47 -1.61 15.69
C ILE A 208 3.93 -1.86 16.10
N ALA A 209 4.33 -1.41 17.29
CA ALA A 209 5.68 -1.57 17.79
C ALA A 209 6.07 -3.06 17.93
N ASN A 210 5.14 -3.93 18.36
CA ASN A 210 5.36 -5.38 18.47
C ASN A 210 5.24 -6.16 17.14
N THR A 211 4.72 -5.54 16.08
CA THR A 211 4.53 -6.21 14.78
C THR A 211 5.83 -6.34 14.00
N TYR A 212 6.69 -5.32 14.10
CA TYR A 212 7.86 -5.16 13.24
C TYR A 212 9.17 -5.28 14.01
N GLU A 213 10.22 -5.65 13.27
CA GLU A 213 11.60 -5.35 13.64
C GLU A 213 11.95 -3.97 13.08
N TRP A 214 12.27 -3.02 13.95
CA TRP A 214 12.49 -1.63 13.56
C TRP A 214 13.96 -1.33 13.42
N HIS A 215 14.32 -0.65 12.33
CA HIS A 215 15.68 -0.18 12.04
C HIS A 215 15.62 1.32 11.78
N PHE A 216 16.37 2.09 12.55
CA PHE A 216 16.42 3.54 12.43
C PHE A 216 17.83 4.00 12.09
N VAL A 217 17.95 4.93 11.14
CA VAL A 217 19.17 5.69 10.86
C VAL A 217 18.84 7.17 11.07
N PRO A 218 18.95 7.69 12.31
CA PRO A 218 18.45 9.03 12.65
C PRO A 218 19.21 10.16 11.95
N VAL A 219 20.50 9.99 11.70
CA VAL A 219 21.34 10.97 10.98
C VAL A 219 22.16 10.24 9.92
N LEU A 220 21.64 10.18 8.69
CA LEU A 220 22.35 9.53 7.57
C LEU A 220 23.52 10.38 7.04
N ASN A 221 23.51 11.71 7.24
CA ASN A 221 24.61 12.61 6.88
C ASN A 221 25.27 13.24 8.13
N PRO A 222 26.02 12.48 8.94
CA PRO A 222 26.63 12.99 10.17
C PRO A 222 27.53 14.21 9.95
N ASP A 223 28.36 14.19 8.90
CA ASP A 223 29.30 15.28 8.62
C ASP A 223 28.58 16.57 8.23
N GLY A 224 27.62 16.45 7.32
CA GLY A 224 26.81 17.60 6.91
C GLY A 224 25.98 18.14 8.08
N TYR A 225 25.35 17.26 8.86
CA TYR A 225 24.54 17.65 10.01
C TYR A 225 25.38 18.45 11.01
N GLU A 226 26.56 17.95 11.39
CA GLU A 226 27.45 18.66 12.30
C GLU A 226 27.92 20.00 11.71
N TYR A 227 28.28 20.02 10.43
CA TYR A 227 28.65 21.26 9.73
C TYR A 227 27.51 22.29 9.72
N SER A 228 26.26 21.85 9.69
CA SER A 228 25.11 22.76 9.77
C SER A 228 24.88 23.37 11.16
N HIS A 229 25.38 22.72 12.21
CA HIS A 229 25.34 23.24 13.58
C HIS A 229 26.49 24.20 13.88
N THR A 230 27.66 23.97 13.29
CA THR A 230 28.89 24.71 13.65
C THR A 230 29.30 25.77 12.65
N GLU A 231 29.03 25.58 11.35
CA GLU A 231 29.61 26.40 10.28
C GLU A 231 28.56 27.05 9.38
N ASP A 232 27.71 26.27 8.72
CA ASP A 232 26.72 26.77 7.75
C ASP A 232 25.34 26.13 7.95
N ARG A 233 24.45 26.89 8.59
CA ARG A 233 23.07 26.46 8.90
C ARG A 233 22.28 25.98 7.69
N LEU A 234 22.57 26.49 6.50
CA LEU A 234 21.88 26.15 5.26
C LEU A 234 22.59 25.08 4.42
N TRP A 235 23.66 24.49 4.95
CA TRP A 235 24.35 23.38 4.30
C TRP A 235 23.42 22.18 4.10
N ARG A 236 23.43 21.60 2.89
CA ARG A 236 22.52 20.51 2.51
C ARG A 236 23.23 19.17 2.29
N LYS A 237 24.39 19.21 1.64
CA LYS A 237 25.10 18.06 1.05
C LYS A 237 25.92 17.28 2.09
N ASN A 238 26.60 16.21 1.70
CA ASN A 238 27.66 15.63 2.54
C ASN A 238 28.93 16.52 2.53
N ARG A 239 30.03 16.07 3.13
CA ARG A 239 31.30 16.83 3.23
C ARG A 239 32.43 16.29 2.35
N HIS A 240 32.12 15.49 1.33
CA HIS A 240 33.13 15.00 0.39
C HIS A 240 33.77 16.17 -0.37
N GLY A 241 35.08 16.35 -0.19
CA GLY A 241 35.85 17.42 -0.84
C GLY A 241 35.66 18.79 -0.20
N GLY A 242 35.22 18.85 1.06
CA GLY A 242 35.06 20.09 1.83
C GLY A 242 33.92 20.94 1.28
N GLN A 243 34.25 22.01 0.54
CA GLN A 243 33.29 23.02 0.08
C GLN A 243 32.37 22.56 -1.06
N ALA A 244 32.66 21.43 -1.71
CA ALA A 244 31.79 20.88 -2.74
C ALA A 244 30.67 20.04 -2.11
N GLY A 245 30.94 18.80 -1.67
CA GLY A 245 29.91 17.87 -1.22
C GLY A 245 28.97 17.39 -2.33
N VAL A 246 28.32 16.25 -2.11
CA VAL A 246 27.34 15.61 -2.99
C VAL A 246 25.96 15.62 -2.34
N ASP A 247 24.91 15.85 -3.13
CA ASP A 247 23.53 15.67 -2.69
C ASP A 247 23.26 14.15 -2.57
N LEU A 248 23.26 13.65 -1.33
CA LEU A 248 23.09 12.23 -1.05
C LEU A 248 21.79 11.68 -1.61
N ASN A 249 20.71 12.47 -1.65
CA ASN A 249 19.42 12.04 -2.21
C ASN A 249 19.33 12.26 -3.74
N ARG A 250 20.47 12.42 -4.40
CA ARG A 250 20.68 12.30 -5.86
C ARG A 250 21.70 11.22 -6.20
N ASN A 251 22.23 10.52 -5.20
CA ASN A 251 23.37 9.60 -5.35
C ASN A 251 22.97 8.11 -5.33
N PHE A 252 21.68 7.76 -5.27
CA PHE A 252 21.24 6.37 -5.30
C PHE A 252 21.10 5.82 -6.74
N GLY A 253 21.10 4.50 -6.90
CA GLY A 253 21.16 3.81 -8.20
C GLY A 253 19.92 3.92 -9.10
N HIS A 254 18.81 4.48 -8.63
CA HIS A 254 17.59 4.60 -9.44
C HIS A 254 17.64 5.79 -10.40
N SER A 255 17.64 5.50 -11.70
CA SER A 255 17.69 6.50 -12.78
C SER A 255 18.83 7.52 -12.61
N PHE A 256 19.92 7.13 -11.92
CA PHE A 256 20.98 8.03 -11.50
C PHE A 256 21.47 8.94 -12.63
N GLY A 257 21.61 10.24 -12.35
CA GLY A 257 22.23 11.18 -13.28
C GLY A 257 21.35 11.66 -14.44
N THR A 258 20.07 11.29 -14.49
CA THR A 258 19.21 11.50 -15.68
C THR A 258 18.37 12.78 -15.64
N VAL A 259 17.70 13.07 -14.52
CA VAL A 259 16.75 14.19 -14.40
C VAL A 259 16.84 14.85 -13.02
N GLY A 260 16.61 16.18 -12.95
CA GLY A 260 16.55 16.95 -11.70
C GLY A 260 17.86 17.02 -10.91
N VAL A 261 18.99 16.79 -11.58
CA VAL A 261 20.34 16.73 -11.00
C VAL A 261 21.31 17.66 -11.72
N SER A 262 22.45 17.91 -11.11
CA SER A 262 23.57 18.64 -11.73
C SER A 262 24.84 17.79 -11.69
N TRP A 263 25.66 17.94 -12.72
CA TRP A 263 27.03 17.39 -12.77
C TRP A 263 28.09 18.40 -12.32
N ARG A 264 27.68 19.65 -12.00
CA ARG A 264 28.58 20.69 -11.50
C ARG A 264 28.75 20.56 -9.99
N LYS A 265 29.99 20.41 -9.51
CA LYS A 265 30.34 20.19 -8.09
C LYS A 265 29.80 21.27 -7.14
N ASN A 266 29.70 22.51 -7.60
CA ASN A 266 29.20 23.64 -6.82
C ASN A 266 27.66 23.71 -6.74
N ALA A 267 26.93 22.90 -7.51
CA ALA A 267 25.47 22.88 -7.46
C ALA A 267 24.97 22.19 -6.18
N GLN A 268 23.84 22.68 -5.65
CA GLN A 268 23.17 22.07 -4.49
C GLN A 268 22.59 20.68 -4.81
N THR A 269 22.33 20.39 -6.08
CA THR A 269 21.82 19.10 -6.60
C THR A 269 22.90 18.27 -7.29
N TYR A 270 24.18 18.51 -6.96
CA TYR A 270 25.30 17.74 -7.52
C TYR A 270 25.14 16.26 -7.17
N CYS A 271 24.97 15.40 -8.17
CA CYS A 271 24.67 13.98 -7.96
C CYS A 271 25.89 13.10 -7.62
N GLY A 272 27.11 13.63 -7.75
CA GLY A 272 28.34 12.83 -7.61
C GLY A 272 28.78 12.19 -8.93
N PRO A 273 29.99 11.60 -8.97
CA PRO A 273 30.57 11.04 -10.19
C PRO A 273 29.90 9.76 -10.68
N PHE A 274 29.30 8.95 -9.80
CA PHE A 274 28.56 7.74 -10.12
C PHE A 274 27.60 7.37 -8.98
N ALA A 275 26.63 6.49 -9.22
CA ALA A 275 25.70 6.04 -8.19
C ALA A 275 26.43 5.36 -7.02
N PHE A 276 26.07 5.71 -5.79
CA PHE A 276 26.69 5.25 -4.56
C PHE A 276 28.18 5.62 -4.43
N SER A 277 28.61 6.71 -5.06
CA SER A 277 29.97 7.25 -4.92
C SER A 277 30.29 7.72 -3.50
N GLU A 278 29.27 8.12 -2.75
CA GLU A 278 29.44 8.65 -1.40
C GLU A 278 29.43 7.54 -0.36
N LYS A 279 30.27 7.67 0.68
CA LYS A 279 30.35 6.65 1.72
C LYS A 279 29.02 6.47 2.44
N GLU A 280 28.27 7.55 2.63
CA GLU A 280 26.98 7.54 3.31
C GLU A 280 25.90 6.81 2.50
N SER A 281 25.73 7.14 1.22
CA SER A 281 24.75 6.47 0.35
C SER A 281 25.13 5.01 0.09
N SER A 282 26.43 4.70 -0.01
CA SER A 282 26.91 3.31 -0.12
C SER A 282 26.67 2.51 1.16
N ALA A 283 26.92 3.09 2.34
CA ALA A 283 26.64 2.45 3.62
C ALA A 283 25.15 2.15 3.78
N MET A 284 24.29 3.13 3.46
CA MET A 284 22.84 2.93 3.48
C MET A 284 22.39 1.85 2.50
N ALA A 285 22.93 1.84 1.28
CA ALA A 285 22.58 0.82 0.29
C ALA A 285 22.97 -0.59 0.77
N LYS A 286 24.16 -0.75 1.38
CA LYS A 286 24.59 -2.03 1.98
C LYS A 286 23.69 -2.43 3.14
N PHE A 287 23.32 -1.48 4.00
CA PHE A 287 22.43 -1.71 5.13
C PHE A 287 21.03 -2.14 4.67
N VAL A 288 20.42 -1.46 3.70
CA VAL A 288 19.11 -1.86 3.17
C VAL A 288 19.20 -3.24 2.51
N ARG A 289 20.26 -3.53 1.74
CA ARG A 289 20.48 -4.86 1.12
C ARG A 289 20.57 -5.99 2.13
N SER A 290 21.24 -5.78 3.28
CA SER A 290 21.31 -6.81 4.32
C SER A 290 19.97 -7.08 5.03
N HIS A 291 18.96 -6.22 4.83
CA HIS A 291 17.63 -6.35 5.41
C HIS A 291 16.53 -6.62 4.38
N GLY A 292 16.86 -6.71 3.08
CA GLY A 292 15.88 -6.69 1.98
C GLY A 292 14.91 -7.88 1.92
N GLN A 293 15.27 -9.07 2.43
CA GLN A 293 14.43 -10.27 2.31
C GLN A 293 13.10 -10.18 3.08
N SER A 294 13.01 -9.29 4.08
CA SER A 294 11.80 -9.06 4.88
C SER A 294 11.49 -7.58 5.09
N LEU A 295 12.06 -6.69 4.27
CA LEU A 295 11.79 -5.26 4.32
C LEU A 295 10.38 -4.97 3.80
N GLU A 296 9.50 -4.45 4.65
CA GLU A 296 8.11 -4.11 4.32
C GLU A 296 7.92 -2.60 4.14
N TYR A 297 8.61 -1.78 4.95
CA TYR A 297 8.53 -0.32 4.84
C TYR A 297 9.90 0.31 4.83
N TYR A 298 10.04 1.30 3.96
CA TYR A 298 11.15 2.24 3.95
C TYR A 298 10.60 3.66 4.02
N LEU A 299 10.90 4.37 5.11
CA LEU A 299 10.40 5.71 5.39
C LEU A 299 11.58 6.68 5.48
N ALA A 300 11.70 7.58 4.50
CA ALA A 300 12.72 8.63 4.48
C ALA A 300 12.11 9.97 4.87
N PHE A 301 12.52 10.53 6.02
CA PHE A 301 12.00 11.79 6.52
C PHE A 301 12.83 12.98 6.05
N HIS A 302 12.14 13.95 5.47
CA HIS A 302 12.69 15.20 4.95
C HIS A 302 11.90 16.41 5.46
N SER A 303 12.48 17.60 5.28
CA SER A 303 11.74 18.87 5.45
C SER A 303 12.18 19.91 4.42
N TYR A 304 11.32 20.84 3.98
CA TYR A 304 9.96 21.13 4.43
C TYR A 304 8.96 20.96 3.28
N GLY A 305 7.68 21.29 3.51
CA GLY A 305 6.66 21.37 2.45
C GLY A 305 5.37 20.60 2.72
N GLN A 306 5.32 19.80 3.79
CA GLN A 306 4.16 18.98 4.17
C GLN A 306 3.72 18.05 3.02
N TYR A 307 4.69 17.29 2.50
CA TYR A 307 4.47 16.32 1.42
C TYR A 307 4.58 14.88 1.92
N MET A 308 3.71 14.02 1.42
CA MET A 308 3.96 12.57 1.39
C MET A 308 4.25 12.20 -0.06
N ILE A 309 5.53 12.03 -0.36
CA ILE A 309 6.01 11.75 -1.71
C ILE A 309 6.11 10.25 -1.90
N VAL A 310 5.36 9.71 -2.86
CA VAL A 310 5.42 8.29 -3.23
C VAL A 310 6.29 8.11 -4.49
N PRO A 311 7.04 7.01 -4.62
CA PRO A 311 7.81 6.76 -5.84
C PRO A 311 6.89 6.53 -7.05
N TYR A 312 7.32 6.87 -8.28
CA TYR A 312 8.68 7.30 -8.62
C TYR A 312 8.83 8.81 -8.80
N ALA A 313 10.03 9.31 -8.54
CA ALA A 313 10.35 10.73 -8.64
C ALA A 313 10.92 11.13 -10.02
N ASP A 314 11.36 10.18 -10.84
CA ASP A 314 12.06 10.42 -12.11
C ASP A 314 11.12 10.60 -13.32
N ARG A 315 9.80 10.43 -13.13
CA ARG A 315 8.79 10.38 -14.18
C ARG A 315 7.51 11.08 -13.78
N LYS A 316 6.66 11.36 -14.77
CA LYS A 316 5.30 11.89 -14.58
C LYS A 316 4.26 10.79 -14.41
N ASP A 317 4.49 9.65 -15.07
CA ASP A 317 3.53 8.55 -15.11
C ASP A 317 3.41 7.86 -13.75
N HIS A 318 2.18 7.55 -13.37
CA HIS A 318 1.88 6.75 -12.19
C HIS A 318 2.01 5.26 -12.56
N VAL A 319 2.92 4.56 -11.90
CA VAL A 319 3.26 3.16 -12.20
C VAL A 319 3.27 2.29 -10.95
N ASP A 320 3.30 0.98 -11.15
CA ASP A 320 3.26 -0.04 -10.10
C ASP A 320 2.05 0.12 -9.15
N ASN A 321 2.27 0.02 -7.85
CA ASN A 321 1.29 0.14 -6.77
C ASN A 321 1.01 1.60 -6.36
N TYR A 322 1.08 2.57 -7.28
CA TYR A 322 0.85 3.98 -6.98
C TYR A 322 -0.50 4.22 -6.29
N ASP A 323 -1.59 3.68 -6.84
CA ASP A 323 -2.94 3.87 -6.28
C ASP A 323 -3.09 3.34 -4.86
N GLU A 324 -2.37 2.25 -4.54
CA GLU A 324 -2.37 1.67 -3.21
C GLU A 324 -1.63 2.57 -2.20
N LEU A 325 -0.43 3.02 -2.56
CA LEU A 325 0.34 3.97 -1.76
C LEU A 325 -0.44 5.27 -1.54
N MET A 326 -1.16 5.75 -2.56
CA MET A 326 -2.01 6.93 -2.45
C MET A 326 -3.16 6.74 -1.45
N LYS A 327 -3.78 5.55 -1.41
CA LYS A 327 -4.81 5.24 -0.39
C LYS A 327 -4.22 5.27 1.02
N MET A 328 -3.03 4.74 1.22
CA MET A 328 -2.33 4.77 2.52
C MET A 328 -1.98 6.21 2.93
N CYS A 329 -1.39 6.98 2.03
CA CYS A 329 -1.05 8.38 2.25
C CYS A 329 -2.29 9.22 2.54
N LEU A 330 -3.44 8.93 1.91
CA LEU A 330 -4.69 9.63 2.21
C LEU A 330 -5.17 9.38 3.64
N GLN A 331 -5.05 8.15 4.15
CA GLN A 331 -5.39 7.84 5.55
C GLN A 331 -4.42 8.51 6.52
N ALA A 332 -3.11 8.45 6.24
CA ALA A 332 -2.10 9.13 7.03
C ALA A 332 -2.34 10.65 7.07
N LYS A 333 -2.60 11.27 5.92
CA LYS A 333 -2.96 12.69 5.80
C LYS A 333 -4.15 13.04 6.69
N LYS A 334 -5.24 12.25 6.66
CA LYS A 334 -6.42 12.48 7.50
C LYS A 334 -6.09 12.43 8.99
N ARG A 335 -5.26 11.48 9.42
CA ARG A 335 -4.84 11.34 10.83
C ARG A 335 -3.96 12.49 11.29
N ILE A 336 -3.06 12.97 10.44
CA ILE A 336 -2.24 14.18 10.73
C ILE A 336 -3.15 15.41 10.86
N ALA A 337 -4.04 15.62 9.90
CA ALA A 337 -4.97 16.74 9.92
C ALA A 337 -5.89 16.72 11.16
N ALA A 338 -6.29 15.54 11.64
CA ALA A 338 -7.13 15.43 12.83
C ALA A 338 -6.45 15.92 14.12
N LYS A 339 -5.11 15.96 14.19
CA LYS A 339 -4.39 16.34 15.42
C LYS A 339 -4.23 17.85 15.55
N TYR A 340 -3.77 18.52 14.49
CA TYR A 340 -3.45 19.96 14.51
C TYR A 340 -3.90 20.71 13.25
N ASN A 341 -4.81 20.13 12.47
CA ASN A 341 -5.26 20.65 11.16
C ASN A 341 -4.12 20.86 10.13
N THR A 342 -2.97 20.21 10.33
CA THR A 342 -1.83 20.28 9.42
C THR A 342 -2.16 19.58 8.10
N GLN A 343 -2.10 20.32 7.00
CA GLN A 343 -2.51 19.84 5.68
C GLN A 343 -1.32 19.31 4.87
N TYR A 344 -1.36 18.02 4.55
CA TYR A 344 -0.36 17.40 3.66
C TYR A 344 -0.86 17.29 2.23
N THR A 345 0.05 17.45 1.25
CA THR A 345 -0.21 17.07 -0.15
C THR A 345 0.45 15.71 -0.43
N ILE A 346 -0.24 14.86 -1.19
CA ILE A 346 0.15 13.47 -1.46
C ILE A 346 0.30 13.27 -2.97
N GLY A 347 1.26 12.46 -3.41
CA GLY A 347 1.50 12.17 -4.83
C GLY A 347 2.96 11.85 -5.13
N THR A 348 3.32 11.72 -6.40
CA THR A 348 4.72 11.64 -6.82
C THR A 348 5.46 12.96 -6.59
N ALA A 349 6.78 12.99 -6.79
CA ALA A 349 7.55 14.24 -6.73
C ALA A 349 7.02 15.28 -7.74
N TYR A 350 6.57 14.81 -8.91
CA TYR A 350 5.97 15.67 -9.93
C TYR A 350 4.59 16.21 -9.51
N ASP A 351 3.72 15.38 -8.92
CA ASP A 351 2.38 15.80 -8.47
C ASP A 351 2.43 16.82 -7.32
N THR A 352 3.41 16.66 -6.43
CA THR A 352 3.54 17.42 -5.19
C THR A 352 4.43 18.65 -5.37
N VAL A 353 5.73 18.42 -5.56
CA VAL A 353 6.75 19.47 -5.59
C VAL A 353 6.75 20.19 -6.93
N GLY A 354 6.42 19.47 -8.02
CA GLY A 354 6.28 20.02 -9.37
C GLY A 354 7.48 19.75 -10.28
N TYR A 355 8.43 18.91 -9.89
CA TYR A 355 9.57 18.56 -10.72
C TYR A 355 9.93 17.09 -10.57
N MET A 356 10.61 16.55 -11.59
CA MET A 356 11.16 15.20 -11.57
C MET A 356 12.60 15.23 -11.08
N THR A 357 13.03 14.18 -10.40
CA THR A 357 14.40 14.01 -9.93
C THR A 357 14.81 12.55 -9.90
N SER A 358 16.09 12.30 -10.13
CA SER A 358 16.70 10.97 -10.09
C SER A 358 17.58 10.76 -8.86
N GLY A 359 18.01 9.51 -8.63
CA GLY A 359 18.96 9.15 -7.58
C GLY A 359 18.42 9.25 -6.16
N VAL A 360 17.10 9.15 -5.99
CA VAL A 360 16.39 9.24 -4.70
C VAL A 360 16.37 7.90 -3.98
N SER A 361 16.65 7.91 -2.67
CA SER A 361 16.76 6.72 -1.82
C SER A 361 15.51 5.84 -1.87
N GLY A 362 14.33 6.40 -1.58
CA GLY A 362 13.06 5.67 -1.59
C GLY A 362 12.66 5.09 -2.95
N CYS A 363 13.04 5.75 -4.05
CA CYS A 363 12.82 5.22 -5.40
C CYS A 363 13.73 4.02 -5.69
N TRP A 364 15.00 4.09 -5.29
CA TRP A 364 15.93 2.97 -5.38
C TRP A 364 15.47 1.78 -4.54
N VAL A 365 15.05 1.98 -3.29
CA VAL A 365 14.55 0.88 -2.45
C VAL A 365 13.33 0.22 -3.08
N LYS A 366 12.35 0.99 -3.57
CA LYS A 366 11.18 0.44 -4.25
C LYS A 366 11.57 -0.40 -5.47
N GLN A 367 12.47 0.11 -6.32
CA GLN A 367 12.91 -0.60 -7.52
C GLN A 367 13.69 -1.88 -7.19
N GLU A 368 14.69 -1.80 -6.31
CA GLU A 368 15.63 -2.89 -6.04
C GLU A 368 14.95 -4.07 -5.35
N PHE A 369 14.13 -3.79 -4.33
CA PHE A 369 13.54 -4.84 -3.50
C PHE A 369 12.10 -5.17 -3.89
N ARG A 370 11.55 -4.47 -4.89
CA ARG A 370 10.13 -4.53 -5.26
C ARG A 370 9.24 -4.49 -4.02
N VAL A 371 9.62 -3.66 -3.03
CA VAL A 371 8.97 -3.61 -1.71
C VAL A 371 7.47 -3.49 -1.96
N PRO A 372 6.69 -4.56 -1.70
CA PRO A 372 5.27 -4.51 -1.94
C PRO A 372 4.70 -3.47 -0.98
N ALA A 373 3.93 -2.50 -1.48
CA ALA A 373 2.91 -1.96 -0.61
C ALA A 373 1.99 -3.13 -0.25
N PHE A 374 1.77 -3.26 1.04
CA PHE A 374 0.81 -4.12 1.71
C PHE A 374 0.18 -5.23 0.87
N ASP A 375 0.97 -6.27 0.58
CA ASP A 375 0.37 -7.52 0.20
C ASP A 375 0.19 -8.41 1.43
N ALA A 376 -0.69 -7.97 2.35
CA ALA A 376 -1.23 -8.84 3.37
C ALA A 376 -1.95 -10.07 2.78
N GLN A 377 -2.21 -10.07 1.45
CA GLN A 377 -2.75 -11.22 0.72
C GLN A 377 -1.64 -12.17 0.20
N LEU A 378 -0.45 -11.68 -0.14
CA LEU A 378 0.73 -12.51 -0.48
C LEU A 378 1.48 -12.98 0.77
N TYR A 379 1.52 -12.21 1.86
CA TYR A 379 2.27 -12.58 3.07
C TYR A 379 1.61 -13.69 3.89
N SER A 380 0.33 -14.03 3.64
CA SER A 380 -0.24 -15.26 4.18
C SER A 380 0.40 -16.52 3.56
N ARG A 381 1.05 -16.42 2.39
CA ARG A 381 1.65 -17.56 1.67
C ARG A 381 2.82 -18.22 2.40
N LYS A 382 3.42 -17.57 3.42
CA LYS A 382 4.58 -18.10 4.16
C LYS A 382 4.28 -18.72 5.51
N LYS A 383 3.00 -18.88 5.88
CA LYS A 383 2.62 -19.88 6.90
C LYS A 383 1.93 -21.03 6.20
N ARG A 384 2.73 -21.87 5.53
CA ARG A 384 2.34 -23.26 5.28
C ARG A 384 2.10 -23.89 6.64
N SER A 385 0.84 -23.98 7.03
CA SER A 385 0.47 -24.87 8.11
C SER A 385 0.58 -26.28 7.56
N THR A 386 1.30 -27.15 8.27
CA THR A 386 1.18 -28.60 8.09
C THR A 386 -0.16 -29.12 8.65
N SER A 387 -0.99 -28.26 9.26
CA SER A 387 -2.38 -28.58 9.58
C SER A 387 -3.21 -28.43 8.30
N ASN A 388 -3.96 -29.46 7.93
CA ASN A 388 -4.87 -29.47 6.79
C ASN A 388 -6.10 -28.56 7.02
N GLU A 389 -5.90 -27.38 7.60
CA GLU A 389 -6.91 -26.39 7.97
C GLU A 389 -6.76 -25.13 7.09
N ILE A 390 -7.89 -24.50 6.78
CA ILE A 390 -7.92 -23.16 6.17
C ILE A 390 -8.32 -22.11 7.21
N TYR A 391 -7.75 -20.91 7.10
CA TYR A 391 -8.08 -19.79 7.99
C TYR A 391 -8.69 -18.64 7.19
N TRP A 392 -9.86 -18.14 7.60
CA TRP A 392 -10.52 -17.00 6.94
C TRP A 392 -9.92 -15.63 7.30
N THR A 393 -8.64 -15.60 7.68
CA THR A 393 -7.87 -14.38 7.89
C THR A 393 -6.99 -14.05 6.68
N ASN A 394 -7.05 -14.85 5.62
CA ASN A 394 -6.38 -14.64 4.34
C ASN A 394 -7.13 -15.25 3.15
N TYR A 395 -6.74 -14.88 1.93
CA TYR A 395 -7.18 -15.57 0.71
C TYR A 395 -6.41 -16.88 0.54
N GLN A 396 -7.11 -17.94 0.15
CA GLN A 396 -6.56 -19.29 0.04
C GLN A 396 -5.99 -19.55 -1.35
N THR A 397 -4.97 -20.41 -1.44
CA THR A 397 -4.53 -20.97 -2.73
C THR A 397 -5.44 -22.13 -3.14
N ILE A 398 -5.31 -22.59 -4.39
CA ILE A 398 -6.03 -23.79 -4.87
C ILE A 398 -5.59 -25.03 -4.07
N GLU A 399 -4.30 -25.12 -3.77
CA GLU A 399 -3.73 -26.22 -3.00
C GLU A 399 -4.31 -26.26 -1.58
N ASP A 400 -4.42 -25.12 -0.90
CA ASP A 400 -5.01 -25.04 0.44
C ASP A 400 -6.47 -25.51 0.44
N ILE A 401 -7.28 -25.04 -0.52
CA ILE A 401 -8.69 -25.41 -0.64
C ILE A 401 -8.83 -26.92 -0.91
N TYR A 402 -8.05 -27.48 -1.83
CA TYR A 402 -8.17 -28.89 -2.21
C TYR A 402 -7.60 -29.84 -1.16
N ASN A 403 -6.52 -29.48 -0.48
CA ASN A 403 -6.00 -30.23 0.66
C ASN A 403 -7.02 -30.25 1.80
N TRP A 404 -7.65 -29.11 2.10
CA TRP A 404 -8.72 -29.03 3.07
C TRP A 404 -9.92 -29.90 2.69
N PHE A 405 -10.34 -29.88 1.42
CA PHE A 405 -11.41 -30.76 0.93
C PHE A 405 -11.09 -32.25 1.12
N ASN A 406 -9.87 -32.68 0.78
CA ASN A 406 -9.43 -34.06 0.99
C ASN A 406 -9.40 -34.42 2.48
N HIS A 407 -8.99 -33.49 3.33
CA HIS A 407 -9.00 -33.67 4.77
C HIS A 407 -10.42 -33.80 5.33
N LEU A 408 -11.35 -32.94 4.92
CA LEU A 408 -12.75 -33.04 5.33
C LEU A 408 -13.37 -34.36 4.86
N ALA A 409 -13.16 -34.76 3.61
CA ALA A 409 -13.71 -36.02 3.09
C ALA A 409 -13.12 -37.28 3.77
N SER A 410 -11.91 -37.20 4.32
CA SER A 410 -11.30 -38.30 5.08
C SER A 410 -11.65 -38.30 6.57
N THR A 411 -12.11 -37.18 7.12
CA THR A 411 -12.40 -37.03 8.57
C THR A 411 -13.88 -36.89 8.89
N GLN A 412 -14.71 -36.46 7.95
CA GLN A 412 -16.14 -36.21 8.11
C GLN A 412 -16.94 -37.14 7.20
N SER A 413 -17.64 -38.11 7.77
CA SER A 413 -18.46 -39.08 7.01
C SER A 413 -19.58 -38.43 6.19
N SER A 414 -20.01 -37.22 6.58
CA SER A 414 -21.01 -36.43 5.86
C SER A 414 -20.45 -35.65 4.67
N VAL A 415 -19.14 -35.68 4.44
CA VAL A 415 -18.46 -34.91 3.38
C VAL A 415 -17.81 -35.84 2.37
N SER A 416 -17.99 -35.55 1.07
CA SER A 416 -17.29 -36.22 -0.02
C SER A 416 -16.81 -35.20 -1.06
N THR A 417 -15.70 -35.48 -1.73
CA THR A 417 -15.23 -34.64 -2.85
C THR A 417 -15.88 -35.07 -4.15
N PHE A 418 -16.06 -34.13 -5.07
CA PHE A 418 -16.45 -34.41 -6.46
C PHE A 418 -15.67 -33.51 -7.42
N THR A 419 -15.45 -33.97 -8.64
CA THR A 419 -14.83 -33.18 -9.71
C THR A 419 -15.84 -33.01 -10.84
N VAL A 420 -16.12 -31.76 -11.24
CA VAL A 420 -17.08 -31.49 -12.33
C VAL A 420 -16.43 -31.60 -13.71
N GLY A 421 -15.11 -31.45 -13.79
CA GLY A 421 -14.35 -31.56 -15.02
C GLY A 421 -12.95 -30.96 -14.88
N ARG A 422 -12.35 -30.56 -16.00
CA ARG A 422 -11.04 -29.91 -16.05
C ARG A 422 -11.11 -28.55 -16.74
N SER A 423 -10.29 -27.63 -16.26
CA SER A 423 -10.09 -26.31 -16.87
C SER A 423 -9.28 -26.40 -18.18
N HIS A 424 -9.12 -25.27 -18.86
CA HIS A 424 -8.33 -25.20 -20.09
C HIS A 424 -6.88 -25.69 -19.92
N GLU A 425 -6.20 -25.28 -18.85
CA GLU A 425 -4.83 -25.71 -18.54
C GLU A 425 -4.78 -27.09 -17.83
N GLY A 426 -5.92 -27.79 -17.75
CA GLY A 426 -6.00 -29.18 -17.30
C GLY A 426 -6.13 -29.37 -15.79
N ARG A 427 -6.36 -28.32 -15.00
CA ARG A 427 -6.60 -28.43 -13.55
C ARG A 427 -7.99 -28.99 -13.28
N ASN A 428 -8.11 -29.87 -12.29
CA ASN A 428 -9.42 -30.36 -11.85
C ASN A 428 -10.25 -29.21 -11.27
N ILE A 429 -11.54 -29.19 -11.59
CA ILE A 429 -12.53 -28.28 -11.02
C ILE A 429 -13.26 -29.06 -9.92
N THR A 430 -12.75 -28.96 -8.69
CA THR A 430 -13.15 -29.81 -7.55
C THR A 430 -14.02 -29.06 -6.55
N GLY A 431 -15.05 -29.72 -6.04
CA GLY A 431 -15.94 -29.26 -4.96
C GLY A 431 -16.11 -30.31 -3.87
N ILE A 432 -16.90 -29.96 -2.84
CA ILE A 432 -17.34 -30.89 -1.79
C ILE A 432 -18.86 -30.98 -1.72
N LYS A 433 -19.36 -32.18 -1.48
CA LYS A 433 -20.75 -32.49 -1.18
C LYS A 433 -20.88 -32.74 0.32
N ILE A 434 -21.82 -32.05 0.96
CA ILE A 434 -22.16 -32.22 2.39
C ILE A 434 -23.58 -32.79 2.49
N THR A 435 -23.74 -33.94 3.13
CA THR A 435 -25.04 -34.60 3.38
C THR A 435 -25.08 -35.14 4.81
N ARG A 436 -25.87 -34.53 5.70
CA ARG A 436 -26.01 -34.96 7.10
C ARG A 436 -27.33 -35.71 7.40
N GLY A 437 -28.39 -35.43 6.64
CA GLY A 437 -29.73 -36.02 6.79
C GLY A 437 -30.20 -36.80 5.56
N SER A 438 -31.52 -36.93 5.39
CA SER A 438 -32.15 -37.64 4.26
C SER A 438 -31.93 -36.96 2.89
N GLY A 439 -31.65 -35.65 2.90
CA GLY A 439 -31.00 -34.92 1.80
C GLY A 439 -31.70 -34.96 0.44
N THR A 440 -33.03 -35.05 0.38
CA THR A 440 -33.78 -35.17 -0.89
C THR A 440 -33.75 -33.92 -1.77
N ARG A 441 -33.44 -32.76 -1.16
CA ARG A 441 -33.31 -31.46 -1.84
C ARG A 441 -31.88 -30.95 -1.75
N ALA A 442 -31.44 -30.24 -2.78
CA ALA A 442 -30.07 -29.79 -2.91
C ALA A 442 -29.94 -28.27 -3.05
N PHE A 443 -28.92 -27.72 -2.40
CA PHE A 443 -28.39 -26.38 -2.66
C PHE A 443 -27.04 -26.50 -3.38
N PHE A 444 -26.85 -25.71 -4.42
CA PHE A 444 -25.56 -25.58 -5.10
C PHE A 444 -25.01 -24.16 -4.89
N LEU A 445 -23.85 -24.07 -4.23
CA LEU A 445 -23.12 -22.82 -4.04
C LEU A 445 -21.88 -22.83 -4.93
N GLN A 446 -21.73 -21.81 -5.79
CA GLN A 446 -20.56 -21.70 -6.68
C GLN A 446 -19.87 -20.35 -6.57
N ALA A 447 -18.55 -20.34 -6.73
CA ALA A 447 -17.74 -19.13 -6.77
C ALA A 447 -16.56 -19.23 -7.76
N GLY A 448 -15.78 -18.14 -7.84
CA GLY A 448 -14.50 -18.15 -8.54
C GLY A 448 -14.62 -18.26 -10.06
N GLU A 449 -15.66 -17.70 -10.68
CA GLU A 449 -15.75 -17.57 -12.14
C GLU A 449 -14.71 -16.59 -12.71
N LEU A 450 -14.29 -15.62 -11.90
CA LEU A 450 -13.33 -14.58 -12.27
C LEU A 450 -12.00 -14.81 -11.54
N GLY A 451 -10.89 -14.75 -12.26
CA GLY A 451 -9.56 -15.03 -11.67
C GLY A 451 -9.22 -14.10 -10.49
N ALA A 452 -9.44 -12.80 -10.66
CA ALA A 452 -9.13 -11.77 -9.67
C ALA A 452 -10.06 -11.79 -8.44
N ASP A 453 -11.16 -12.55 -8.47
CA ASP A 453 -12.12 -12.60 -7.39
C ASP A 453 -11.70 -13.63 -6.34
N TRP A 454 -10.87 -13.18 -5.39
CA TRP A 454 -10.36 -14.04 -4.33
C TRP A 454 -11.31 -14.19 -3.13
N LEU A 455 -12.25 -13.26 -2.99
CA LEU A 455 -13.20 -13.24 -1.90
C LEU A 455 -14.31 -14.26 -2.11
N SER A 456 -14.86 -14.41 -3.31
CA SER A 456 -15.97 -15.36 -3.50
C SER A 456 -15.62 -16.82 -3.17
N PRO A 457 -14.46 -17.39 -3.57
CA PRO A 457 -14.06 -18.73 -3.14
C PRO A 457 -13.91 -18.83 -1.62
N THR A 458 -13.39 -17.77 -0.99
CA THR A 458 -13.12 -17.71 0.45
C THR A 458 -14.41 -17.66 1.27
N ILE A 459 -15.44 -16.94 0.80
CA ILE A 459 -16.75 -16.91 1.46
C ILE A 459 -17.48 -18.25 1.29
N VAL A 460 -17.38 -18.88 0.13
CA VAL A 460 -18.01 -20.19 -0.10
C VAL A 460 -17.37 -21.28 0.77
N THR A 461 -16.05 -21.26 0.98
CA THR A 461 -15.41 -22.17 1.95
C THR A 461 -15.77 -21.84 3.41
N TYR A 462 -15.99 -20.56 3.75
CA TYR A 462 -16.49 -20.16 5.06
C TYR A 462 -17.86 -20.77 5.35
N ILE A 463 -18.79 -20.65 4.40
CA ILE A 463 -20.13 -21.22 4.49
C ILE A 463 -20.05 -22.74 4.69
N ALA A 464 -19.23 -23.42 3.90
CA ALA A 464 -19.03 -24.87 4.05
C ALA A 464 -18.53 -25.25 5.45
N ASN A 465 -17.59 -24.48 6.00
CA ASN A 465 -17.09 -24.72 7.34
C ASN A 465 -18.18 -24.57 8.41
N GLN A 466 -19.05 -23.56 8.28
CA GLN A 466 -20.17 -23.38 9.20
C GLN A 466 -21.16 -24.55 9.14
N LEU A 467 -21.50 -25.03 7.94
CA LEU A 467 -22.42 -26.15 7.75
C LEU A 467 -21.89 -27.47 8.34
N ILE A 468 -20.58 -27.66 8.32
CA ILE A 468 -19.92 -28.88 8.84
C ILE A 468 -19.80 -28.80 10.37
N HIS A 469 -19.24 -27.71 10.89
CA HIS A 469 -18.75 -27.65 12.27
C HIS A 469 -19.66 -26.92 13.26
N SER A 470 -20.65 -26.15 12.81
CA SER A 470 -21.47 -25.37 13.73
C SER A 470 -22.35 -26.25 14.62
N ASN A 471 -22.50 -25.82 15.88
CA ASN A 471 -23.41 -26.42 16.84
C ASN A 471 -24.75 -25.68 16.98
N ASP A 472 -24.91 -24.56 16.29
CA ASP A 472 -26.14 -23.78 16.28
C ASP A 472 -27.32 -24.61 15.72
N PRO A 473 -28.49 -24.62 16.39
CA PRO A 473 -29.64 -25.39 15.94
C PRO A 473 -30.18 -25.01 14.55
N GLU A 474 -30.20 -23.72 14.19
CA GLU A 474 -30.68 -23.25 12.87
C GLU A 474 -29.72 -23.73 11.78
N ILE A 475 -28.41 -23.65 12.03
CA ILE A 475 -27.38 -24.11 11.09
C ILE A 475 -27.42 -25.63 10.92
N LYS A 476 -27.59 -26.38 12.02
CA LYS A 476 -27.73 -27.85 11.97
C LYS A 476 -28.95 -28.28 11.16
N ALA A 477 -30.10 -27.65 11.40
CA ALA A 477 -31.30 -27.91 10.62
C ALA A 477 -31.06 -27.66 9.13
N ALA A 478 -30.45 -26.52 8.77
CA ALA A 478 -30.10 -26.22 7.38
C ALA A 478 -29.12 -27.25 6.76
N ALA A 479 -28.16 -27.76 7.54
CA ALA A 479 -27.20 -28.77 7.09
C ALA A 479 -27.80 -30.18 6.96
N GLU A 480 -28.87 -30.49 7.69
CA GLU A 480 -29.57 -31.78 7.66
C GLU A 480 -30.69 -31.82 6.60
N ASP A 481 -31.37 -30.69 6.39
CA ASP A 481 -32.51 -30.56 5.47
C ASP A 481 -32.09 -30.58 3.99
N PHE A 482 -30.84 -30.24 3.67
CA PHE A 482 -30.34 -30.15 2.31
C PHE A 482 -29.04 -30.91 2.09
N THR A 483 -28.89 -31.46 0.88
CA THR A 483 -27.58 -31.81 0.34
C THR A 483 -26.92 -30.54 -0.21
N TRP A 484 -25.72 -30.20 0.25
CA TRP A 484 -24.99 -29.01 -0.18
C TRP A 484 -23.87 -29.39 -1.16
N TYR A 485 -23.92 -28.86 -2.38
CA TYR A 485 -22.82 -28.92 -3.35
C TYR A 485 -22.07 -27.59 -3.31
N ILE A 486 -20.81 -27.62 -2.93
CA ILE A 486 -19.96 -26.44 -2.74
C ILE A 486 -18.83 -26.47 -3.78
N LEU A 487 -18.84 -25.53 -4.71
CA LEU A 487 -17.83 -25.42 -5.77
C LEU A 487 -17.16 -24.03 -5.74
N PRO A 488 -16.05 -23.85 -5.00
CA PRO A 488 -15.48 -22.52 -4.77
C PRO A 488 -14.69 -21.96 -5.95
N LEU A 489 -14.26 -22.78 -6.91
CA LEU A 489 -13.34 -22.39 -7.99
C LEU A 489 -13.80 -22.95 -9.34
N VAL A 490 -14.61 -22.20 -10.07
CA VAL A 490 -14.96 -22.53 -11.46
C VAL A 490 -13.80 -22.24 -12.42
N ASN A 491 -13.01 -21.20 -12.17
CA ASN A 491 -11.86 -20.77 -13.00
C ASN A 491 -10.52 -20.96 -12.25
N PRO A 492 -10.07 -22.21 -12.01
CA PRO A 492 -8.82 -22.45 -11.28
C PRO A 492 -7.60 -21.85 -12.02
N ASP A 493 -7.61 -21.81 -13.35
CA ASP A 493 -6.46 -21.29 -14.11
C ASP A 493 -6.32 -19.77 -13.98
N GLY A 494 -7.42 -19.04 -14.18
CA GLY A 494 -7.45 -17.60 -13.99
C GLY A 494 -7.17 -17.20 -12.55
N PHE A 495 -7.67 -17.99 -11.59
CA PHE A 495 -7.43 -17.78 -10.17
C PHE A 495 -5.93 -17.92 -9.84
N GLN A 496 -5.30 -19.05 -10.20
CA GLN A 496 -3.87 -19.26 -10.01
C GLN A 496 -3.04 -18.18 -10.71
N PHE A 497 -3.36 -17.87 -11.97
CA PHE A 497 -2.63 -16.85 -12.72
C PHE A 497 -2.74 -15.47 -12.07
N SER A 498 -3.90 -15.12 -11.53
CA SER A 498 -4.06 -13.85 -10.83
C SER A 498 -3.25 -13.80 -9.53
N GLN A 499 -3.10 -14.95 -8.86
CA GLN A 499 -2.30 -15.11 -7.66
C GLN A 499 -0.79 -15.04 -7.95
N ASP A 500 -0.34 -15.59 -9.06
CA ASP A 500 1.08 -15.73 -9.33
C ASP A 500 1.66 -14.58 -10.16
N TYR A 501 0.85 -13.96 -11.03
CA TYR A 501 1.36 -13.04 -12.06
C TYR A 501 0.59 -11.72 -12.11
N VAL A 502 -0.74 -11.74 -12.32
CA VAL A 502 -1.52 -10.53 -12.60
C VAL A 502 -2.76 -10.44 -11.70
N ARG A 503 -2.64 -9.73 -10.58
CA ARG A 503 -3.67 -9.63 -9.53
C ARG A 503 -5.08 -9.30 -10.03
N THR A 504 -5.18 -8.48 -11.08
CA THR A 504 -6.44 -7.99 -11.66
C THR A 504 -6.94 -8.83 -12.83
N TRP A 505 -6.36 -10.01 -13.09
CA TRP A 505 -6.74 -10.89 -14.18
C TRP A 505 -8.12 -11.54 -13.96
N VAL A 506 -9.13 -11.16 -14.76
CA VAL A 506 -10.52 -11.64 -14.56
C VAL A 506 -10.90 -12.87 -15.38
N LYS A 507 -10.23 -13.16 -16.49
CA LYS A 507 -10.66 -14.18 -17.47
C LYS A 507 -10.12 -15.57 -17.14
N ASN A 508 -10.57 -16.62 -17.82
CA ASN A 508 -9.83 -17.89 -17.85
C ASN A 508 -8.52 -17.75 -18.63
N ARG A 509 -7.81 -18.86 -18.87
CA ARG A 509 -6.49 -18.86 -19.50
C ARG A 509 -6.45 -19.44 -20.91
N ARG A 510 -7.60 -19.66 -21.55
CA ARG A 510 -7.69 -20.13 -22.94
C ARG A 510 -7.13 -19.10 -23.93
N PRO A 511 -6.11 -19.40 -24.74
CA PRO A 511 -5.71 -18.52 -25.85
C PRO A 511 -6.86 -18.34 -26.84
N THR A 512 -7.20 -17.08 -27.15
CA THR A 512 -8.29 -16.73 -28.08
C THR A 512 -7.77 -16.20 -29.42
N SER A 513 -6.55 -15.68 -29.45
CA SER A 513 -5.78 -15.34 -30.66
C SER A 513 -4.27 -15.43 -30.38
N SER A 514 -3.42 -15.01 -31.32
CA SER A 514 -1.97 -14.92 -31.11
C SER A 514 -1.56 -13.92 -30.02
N SER A 515 -2.40 -12.93 -29.71
CA SER A 515 -2.08 -11.85 -28.75
C SER A 515 -3.11 -11.70 -27.63
N THR A 516 -4.21 -12.45 -27.64
CA THR A 516 -5.27 -12.37 -26.63
C THR A 516 -5.51 -13.69 -25.94
N ILE A 517 -5.66 -13.64 -24.61
CA ILE A 517 -5.90 -14.80 -23.76
C ILE A 517 -7.14 -14.55 -22.91
N GLY A 518 -8.01 -15.55 -22.84
CA GLY A 518 -9.05 -15.70 -21.86
C GLY A 518 -10.43 -15.25 -22.32
N VAL A 519 -11.44 -15.87 -21.71
CA VAL A 519 -12.87 -15.56 -21.75
C VAL A 519 -13.36 -15.28 -20.34
N ASN A 520 -14.29 -14.33 -20.20
CA ASN A 520 -14.94 -14.04 -18.93
C ASN A 520 -16.05 -15.07 -18.68
N LEU A 521 -15.80 -16.04 -17.78
CA LEU A 521 -16.75 -17.14 -17.56
C LEU A 521 -18.11 -16.66 -17.05
N SER A 522 -18.15 -15.53 -16.35
CA SER A 522 -19.41 -14.95 -15.86
C SER A 522 -20.29 -14.31 -16.95
N ARG A 523 -19.88 -14.42 -18.21
CA ARG A 523 -20.64 -14.02 -19.41
C ARG A 523 -20.83 -15.20 -20.39
N ASN A 524 -20.43 -16.42 -20.03
CA ASN A 524 -20.35 -17.56 -20.94
C ASN A 524 -21.52 -18.57 -20.78
N TRP A 525 -22.63 -18.16 -20.18
CA TRP A 525 -23.78 -19.05 -19.92
C TRP A 525 -24.91 -18.87 -20.92
N ASN A 526 -25.64 -19.94 -21.24
CA ASN A 526 -26.76 -19.91 -22.19
C ASN A 526 -28.05 -19.33 -21.59
N ALA A 527 -28.01 -18.08 -21.16
CA ALA A 527 -29.18 -17.31 -20.73
C ALA A 527 -29.13 -15.93 -21.35
N HIS A 528 -29.82 -15.77 -22.48
CA HIS A 528 -29.81 -14.51 -23.23
C HIS A 528 -28.37 -14.07 -23.57
N TRP A 529 -27.54 -15.04 -23.94
CA TRP A 529 -26.09 -14.86 -24.09
C TRP A 529 -25.76 -13.75 -25.08
N GLY A 530 -24.88 -12.83 -24.67
CA GLY A 530 -24.37 -11.77 -25.54
C GLY A 530 -25.35 -10.63 -25.85
N ILE A 531 -26.53 -10.57 -25.23
CA ILE A 531 -27.49 -9.48 -25.45
C ILE A 531 -27.04 -8.16 -24.80
N ASN A 532 -26.57 -8.18 -23.55
CA ASN A 532 -26.14 -6.96 -22.85
C ASN A 532 -24.96 -7.25 -21.90
N GLY A 533 -24.12 -6.22 -21.65
CA GLY A 533 -23.04 -6.25 -20.65
C GLY A 533 -21.85 -7.17 -20.94
N ALA A 534 -21.79 -7.76 -22.14
CA ALA A 534 -20.69 -8.59 -22.60
C ALA A 534 -20.04 -7.99 -23.86
N SER A 535 -18.75 -8.22 -24.05
CA SER A 535 -18.02 -7.79 -25.24
C SER A 535 -17.72 -8.96 -26.16
N PHE A 536 -17.69 -8.71 -27.48
CA PHE A 536 -17.20 -9.66 -28.48
C PHE A 536 -15.76 -9.35 -28.92
N SER A 537 -15.13 -8.32 -28.34
CA SER A 537 -13.71 -8.06 -28.51
C SER A 537 -12.90 -8.98 -27.59
N MET A 538 -12.03 -9.81 -28.16
CA MET A 538 -11.22 -10.78 -27.42
C MET A 538 -10.28 -10.14 -26.38
N ALA A 539 -9.92 -8.87 -26.59
CA ALA A 539 -9.09 -8.09 -25.69
C ALA A 539 -9.84 -7.58 -24.45
N ALA A 540 -11.18 -7.49 -24.50
CA ALA A 540 -11.98 -6.93 -23.42
C ALA A 540 -12.01 -7.86 -22.18
N ASN A 541 -12.03 -7.25 -20.99
CA ASN A 541 -12.13 -7.97 -19.71
C ASN A 541 -13.45 -8.75 -19.56
N ASN A 542 -14.52 -8.28 -20.21
CA ASN A 542 -15.83 -8.93 -20.25
C ASN A 542 -16.09 -9.67 -21.57
N TYR A 543 -15.04 -10.15 -22.25
CA TYR A 543 -15.18 -10.96 -23.47
C TYR A 543 -16.01 -12.23 -23.20
N ALA A 544 -17.11 -12.41 -23.94
CA ALA A 544 -18.13 -13.44 -23.68
C ALA A 544 -17.74 -14.86 -24.14
N GLY A 545 -16.73 -14.97 -25.01
CA GLY A 545 -16.39 -16.21 -25.72
C GLY A 545 -17.04 -16.26 -27.11
N HIS A 546 -16.83 -17.37 -27.82
CA HIS A 546 -17.36 -17.55 -29.19
C HIS A 546 -18.84 -17.98 -29.22
N GLY A 547 -19.37 -18.40 -28.09
CA GLY A 547 -20.73 -18.90 -27.91
C GLY A 547 -20.99 -19.15 -26.43
N PRO A 548 -22.25 -19.36 -26.03
CA PRO A 548 -22.53 -19.87 -24.70
C PRO A 548 -21.86 -21.25 -24.54
N PHE A 549 -21.29 -21.53 -23.37
CA PHE A 549 -20.56 -22.77 -23.09
C PHE A 549 -19.40 -23.05 -24.04
N SER A 550 -18.76 -21.99 -24.58
CA SER A 550 -17.55 -22.16 -25.40
C SER A 550 -16.36 -22.69 -24.59
N GLU A 551 -16.35 -22.40 -23.28
CA GLU A 551 -15.25 -22.70 -22.37
C GLU A 551 -15.42 -24.06 -21.69
N ALA A 552 -14.29 -24.74 -21.42
CA ALA A 552 -14.30 -26.06 -20.81
C ALA A 552 -14.90 -26.02 -19.38
N GLU A 553 -14.61 -24.96 -18.64
CA GLU A 553 -15.06 -24.75 -17.28
C GLU A 553 -16.59 -24.63 -17.18
N THR A 554 -17.21 -23.81 -18.04
CA THR A 554 -18.68 -23.60 -18.02
C THR A 554 -19.43 -24.83 -18.51
N ARG A 555 -18.90 -25.56 -19.51
CA ARG A 555 -19.45 -26.86 -19.93
C ARG A 555 -19.45 -27.88 -18.80
N ALA A 556 -18.29 -28.08 -18.17
CA ALA A 556 -18.12 -29.04 -17.09
C ALA A 556 -19.12 -28.81 -15.93
N VAL A 557 -19.28 -27.55 -15.51
CA VAL A 557 -20.28 -27.20 -14.48
C VAL A 557 -21.71 -27.46 -14.97
N SER A 558 -22.04 -27.12 -16.22
CA SER A 558 -23.38 -27.35 -16.76
C SER A 558 -23.77 -28.83 -16.83
N GLU A 559 -22.83 -29.69 -17.27
CA GLU A 559 -23.01 -31.14 -17.36
C GLU A 559 -23.17 -31.76 -15.97
N PHE A 560 -22.39 -31.30 -14.99
CA PHE A 560 -22.56 -31.75 -13.60
C PHE A 560 -23.92 -31.34 -13.04
N MET A 561 -24.38 -30.11 -13.28
CA MET A 561 -25.68 -29.64 -12.77
C MET A 561 -26.86 -30.43 -13.36
N ASP A 562 -26.76 -30.91 -14.61
CA ASP A 562 -27.76 -31.80 -15.21
C ASP A 562 -27.92 -33.11 -14.41
N THR A 563 -26.86 -33.60 -13.76
CA THR A 563 -26.91 -34.83 -12.94
C THR A 563 -27.69 -34.69 -11.64
N ILE A 564 -27.80 -33.47 -11.11
CA ILE A 564 -28.50 -33.16 -9.85
C ILE A 564 -29.82 -32.41 -10.06
N ARG A 565 -30.25 -32.24 -11.31
CA ARG A 565 -31.39 -31.37 -11.68
C ARG A 565 -32.69 -31.68 -10.92
N SER A 566 -32.94 -32.94 -10.58
CA SER A 566 -34.19 -33.37 -9.92
C SER A 566 -34.25 -33.02 -8.44
N SER A 567 -33.11 -32.79 -7.79
CA SER A 567 -33.04 -32.38 -6.38
C SER A 567 -32.70 -30.90 -6.22
N LEU A 568 -32.20 -30.22 -7.26
CA LEU A 568 -31.77 -28.82 -7.20
C LEU A 568 -32.93 -27.87 -6.87
N THR A 569 -32.94 -27.43 -5.62
CA THR A 569 -33.94 -26.51 -5.07
C THR A 569 -33.39 -25.09 -4.95
N GLY A 570 -32.11 -24.97 -4.59
CA GLY A 570 -31.45 -23.70 -4.36
C GLY A 570 -30.14 -23.59 -5.14
N PHE A 571 -29.87 -22.43 -5.69
CA PHE A 571 -28.63 -22.09 -6.37
C PHE A 571 -28.18 -20.69 -5.98
N LEU A 572 -26.94 -20.56 -5.51
CA LEU A 572 -26.34 -19.25 -5.25
C LEU A 572 -24.95 -19.19 -5.88
N SER A 573 -24.76 -18.18 -6.70
CA SER A 573 -23.47 -17.80 -7.26
C SER A 573 -22.88 -16.68 -6.42
N PHE A 574 -21.58 -16.73 -6.16
CA PHE A 574 -20.87 -15.70 -5.42
C PHE A 574 -19.83 -15.06 -6.33
N ARG A 575 -19.88 -13.73 -6.42
CA ARG A 575 -18.88 -12.91 -7.09
C ARG A 575 -18.56 -11.70 -6.21
N SER A 576 -17.39 -11.10 -6.39
CA SER A 576 -17.09 -9.77 -5.88
C SER A 576 -16.90 -8.82 -7.06
N PHE A 577 -17.17 -7.54 -6.93
CA PHE A 577 -17.66 -6.76 -5.78
C PHE A 577 -18.95 -6.04 -6.20
N GLY A 578 -19.65 -5.41 -5.26
CA GLY A 578 -20.73 -4.48 -5.59
C GLY A 578 -21.83 -4.35 -4.53
N GLN A 579 -21.80 -5.17 -3.48
CA GLN A 579 -22.85 -5.24 -2.45
C GLN A 579 -24.26 -5.34 -3.07
N ARG A 580 -24.51 -6.44 -3.79
CA ARG A 580 -25.80 -6.73 -4.42
C ARG A 580 -26.18 -8.19 -4.27
N LEU A 581 -27.48 -8.44 -4.26
CA LEU A 581 -28.05 -9.75 -4.51
C LEU A 581 -28.84 -9.67 -5.83
N LEU A 582 -28.22 -10.17 -6.90
CA LEU A 582 -28.82 -10.20 -8.22
C LEU A 582 -29.76 -11.40 -8.30
N VAL A 583 -31.04 -11.14 -8.55
CA VAL A 583 -32.03 -12.20 -8.75
C VAL A 583 -32.33 -12.37 -10.25
N PRO A 584 -32.68 -13.59 -10.70
CA PRO A 584 -32.90 -13.87 -12.11
C PRO A 584 -33.94 -13.03 -12.85
N TYR A 585 -33.77 -13.19 -14.16
CA TYR A 585 -34.17 -12.40 -15.31
C TYR A 585 -33.44 -11.07 -15.43
N ALA A 586 -32.11 -11.15 -15.49
CA ALA A 586 -31.20 -10.03 -15.62
C ALA A 586 -31.61 -8.97 -16.66
N GLN A 587 -32.30 -9.37 -17.74
CA GLN A 587 -32.75 -8.55 -18.86
C GLN A 587 -34.06 -7.78 -18.64
N TYR A 588 -34.86 -8.11 -17.62
CA TYR A 588 -36.15 -7.45 -17.39
C TYR A 588 -36.05 -6.38 -16.29
N SER A 589 -36.58 -5.21 -16.58
CA SER A 589 -36.75 -4.09 -15.63
C SER A 589 -38.17 -3.97 -15.07
N VAL A 590 -39.16 -4.66 -15.66
CA VAL A 590 -40.58 -4.62 -15.28
C VAL A 590 -41.20 -6.02 -15.42
N ASN A 591 -41.97 -6.45 -14.41
CA ASN A 591 -42.71 -7.73 -14.36
C ASN A 591 -41.95 -9.01 -14.79
N PRO A 592 -40.82 -9.36 -14.16
CA PRO A 592 -40.17 -10.64 -14.43
C PRO A 592 -41.09 -11.82 -14.05
N SER A 593 -41.11 -12.87 -14.88
CA SER A 593 -42.00 -14.03 -14.75
C SER A 593 -41.69 -14.93 -13.55
N GLY A 594 -42.56 -15.91 -13.26
CA GLY A 594 -42.32 -16.96 -12.26
C GLY A 594 -42.38 -16.44 -10.82
N ASN A 595 -41.52 -16.96 -9.94
CA ASN A 595 -41.50 -16.63 -8.51
C ASN A 595 -40.63 -15.41 -8.16
N TYR A 596 -40.42 -14.48 -9.11
CA TYR A 596 -39.55 -13.30 -8.93
C TYR A 596 -39.89 -12.49 -7.67
N ASN A 597 -41.17 -12.15 -7.47
CA ASN A 597 -41.61 -11.36 -6.31
C ASN A 597 -41.30 -12.06 -4.98
N SER A 598 -41.42 -13.38 -4.93
CA SER A 598 -41.05 -14.19 -3.76
C SER A 598 -39.54 -14.10 -3.51
N VAL A 599 -38.71 -14.29 -4.54
CA VAL A 599 -37.23 -14.25 -4.41
C VAL A 599 -36.73 -12.85 -4.05
N VAL A 600 -37.30 -11.78 -4.60
CA VAL A 600 -36.96 -10.40 -4.20
C VAL A 600 -37.35 -10.14 -2.74
N THR A 601 -38.51 -10.60 -2.31
CA THR A 601 -38.97 -10.45 -0.92
C THR A 601 -38.04 -11.18 0.04
N ILE A 602 -37.72 -12.44 -0.26
CA ILE A 602 -36.74 -13.24 0.49
C ILE A 602 -35.39 -12.51 0.52
N GLY A 603 -34.91 -12.07 -0.65
CA GLY A 603 -33.63 -11.38 -0.77
C GLY A 603 -33.57 -10.09 0.05
N ARG A 604 -34.61 -9.24 0.02
CA ARG A 604 -34.66 -8.00 0.80
C ARG A 604 -34.63 -8.27 2.31
N ARG A 605 -35.38 -9.27 2.78
CA ARG A 605 -35.36 -9.68 4.19
C ARG A 605 -34.01 -10.26 4.60
N ALA A 606 -33.39 -11.04 3.72
CA ALA A 606 -32.05 -11.57 3.92
C ALA A 606 -30.98 -10.46 3.99
N MET A 607 -31.05 -9.45 3.12
CA MET A 607 -30.13 -8.29 3.21
C MET A 607 -30.38 -7.47 4.49
N GLY A 608 -31.60 -7.44 5.01
CA GLY A 608 -31.90 -6.88 6.33
C GLY A 608 -31.17 -7.62 7.45
N SER A 609 -31.12 -8.96 7.39
CA SER A 609 -30.37 -9.79 8.34
C SER A 609 -28.85 -9.62 8.18
N LEU A 610 -28.36 -9.57 6.94
CA LEU A 610 -26.96 -9.28 6.61
C LEU A 610 -26.48 -7.98 7.26
N ALA A 611 -27.29 -6.93 7.16
CA ALA A 611 -26.94 -5.60 7.67
C ALA A 611 -26.84 -5.52 9.20
N VAL A 612 -27.35 -6.48 9.97
CA VAL A 612 -27.42 -6.40 11.44
C VAL A 612 -26.03 -6.25 12.08
N ARG A 613 -25.06 -7.06 11.66
CA ARG A 613 -23.73 -7.08 12.32
C ARG A 613 -22.90 -5.84 12.03
N TYR A 614 -22.89 -5.42 10.77
CA TYR A 614 -21.90 -4.46 10.26
C TYR A 614 -22.51 -3.29 9.51
N ASN A 615 -23.84 -3.16 9.50
CA ASN A 615 -24.58 -2.14 8.77
C ASN A 615 -24.23 -2.07 7.27
N THR A 616 -23.86 -3.21 6.68
CA THR A 616 -23.48 -3.26 5.26
C THR A 616 -24.73 -3.38 4.41
N GLN A 617 -24.88 -2.46 3.47
CA GLN A 617 -26.11 -2.31 2.69
C GLN A 617 -25.95 -2.94 1.31
N TYR A 618 -26.81 -3.91 1.01
CA TYR A 618 -26.85 -4.60 -0.28
C TYR A 618 -28.14 -4.26 -1.03
N LEU A 619 -28.03 -4.00 -2.33
CA LEU A 619 -29.21 -3.83 -3.19
C LEU A 619 -29.72 -5.18 -3.70
N VAL A 620 -31.04 -5.33 -3.81
CA VAL A 620 -31.69 -6.55 -4.31
C VAL A 620 -32.53 -6.24 -5.53
N GLY A 621 -32.32 -6.96 -6.63
CA GLY A 621 -33.09 -6.81 -7.86
C GLY A 621 -32.47 -7.58 -9.02
N THR A 622 -33.05 -7.46 -10.21
CA THR A 622 -32.43 -7.99 -11.44
C THR A 622 -31.15 -7.21 -11.76
N SER A 623 -30.27 -7.80 -12.59
CA SER A 623 -29.04 -7.10 -13.01
C SER A 623 -29.33 -5.74 -13.65
N THR A 624 -30.39 -5.62 -14.46
CA THR A 624 -30.78 -4.34 -15.08
C THR A 624 -31.27 -3.31 -14.06
N MET A 625 -31.92 -3.74 -12.98
CA MET A 625 -32.46 -2.81 -11.98
C MET A 625 -31.40 -2.24 -11.04
N VAL A 626 -30.40 -3.06 -10.65
CA VAL A 626 -29.47 -2.68 -9.60
C VAL A 626 -28.00 -2.71 -10.01
N HIS A 627 -27.63 -3.30 -11.16
CA HIS A 627 -26.24 -3.47 -11.58
C HIS A 627 -26.01 -3.04 -13.04
N ASP A 628 -25.31 -3.86 -13.85
CA ASP A 628 -24.85 -3.55 -15.20
C ASP A 628 -25.78 -4.06 -16.31
N GLY A 629 -26.87 -4.75 -15.94
CA GLY A 629 -27.80 -5.35 -16.90
C GLY A 629 -27.20 -6.50 -17.72
N ALA A 630 -26.03 -7.03 -17.33
CA ALA A 630 -25.37 -8.07 -18.10
C ALA A 630 -26.18 -9.37 -18.16
N THR A 631 -26.25 -9.94 -19.37
CA THR A 631 -26.84 -11.25 -19.64
C THR A 631 -25.75 -12.33 -19.78
N GLY A 632 -26.16 -13.59 -19.96
CA GLY A 632 -25.22 -14.72 -20.03
C GLY A 632 -24.63 -15.12 -18.67
N ALA A 633 -25.38 -14.94 -17.59
CA ALA A 633 -24.99 -15.29 -16.23
C ALA A 633 -25.60 -16.64 -15.79
N ILE A 634 -24.91 -17.33 -14.87
CA ILE A 634 -25.29 -18.68 -14.43
C ILE A 634 -26.60 -18.73 -13.64
N ALA A 635 -26.89 -17.75 -12.78
CA ALA A 635 -28.12 -17.77 -11.97
C ALA A 635 -29.37 -17.69 -12.84
N ASP A 636 -29.34 -16.86 -13.89
CA ASP A 636 -30.37 -16.82 -14.92
C ASP A 636 -30.49 -18.16 -15.64
N TRP A 637 -29.37 -18.72 -16.10
CA TRP A 637 -29.37 -20.02 -16.79
C TRP A 637 -29.96 -21.14 -15.94
N VAL A 638 -29.56 -21.24 -14.66
CA VAL A 638 -30.12 -22.21 -13.71
C VAL A 638 -31.61 -22.01 -13.53
N LYS A 639 -32.07 -20.75 -13.42
CA LYS A 639 -33.50 -20.46 -13.30
C LYS A 639 -34.27 -20.86 -14.55
N PHE A 640 -33.77 -20.53 -15.74
CA PHE A 640 -34.39 -20.91 -17.00
C PHE A 640 -34.40 -22.41 -17.25
N ARG A 641 -33.30 -23.11 -16.91
CA ARG A 641 -33.09 -24.52 -17.25
C ARG A 641 -33.76 -25.48 -16.27
N TYR A 642 -33.69 -25.18 -14.97
CA TYR A 642 -34.12 -26.09 -13.90
C TYR A 642 -35.29 -25.55 -13.08
N ASN A 643 -35.67 -24.29 -13.27
CA ASN A 643 -36.69 -23.61 -12.47
C ASN A 643 -36.45 -23.73 -10.95
N ALA A 644 -35.18 -23.67 -10.52
CA ALA A 644 -34.83 -23.72 -9.09
C ALA A 644 -35.64 -22.68 -8.29
N THR A 645 -36.14 -23.07 -7.12
CA THR A 645 -36.94 -22.20 -6.26
C THR A 645 -36.16 -20.94 -5.91
N ILE A 646 -34.94 -21.12 -5.43
CA ILE A 646 -34.04 -20.01 -5.09
C ILE A 646 -32.89 -20.03 -6.10
N ALA A 647 -32.71 -18.93 -6.82
CA ALA A 647 -31.57 -18.70 -7.68
C ALA A 647 -31.15 -17.23 -7.52
N ALA A 648 -29.88 -16.97 -7.24
CA ALA A 648 -29.35 -15.61 -7.16
C ALA A 648 -27.82 -15.56 -7.32
N THR A 649 -27.29 -14.37 -7.58
CA THR A 649 -25.86 -14.09 -7.56
C THR A 649 -25.55 -12.99 -6.54
N TYR A 650 -24.73 -13.29 -5.54
CA TYR A 650 -24.11 -12.28 -4.69
C TYR A 650 -23.04 -11.51 -5.46
N LEU A 651 -23.07 -10.19 -5.35
CA LEU A 651 -21.92 -9.32 -5.50
C LEU A 651 -21.51 -8.91 -4.09
N LEU A 652 -20.46 -9.52 -3.56
CA LEU A 652 -19.96 -9.35 -2.20
C LEU A 652 -19.36 -7.95 -1.98
N ARG A 653 -18.86 -7.70 -0.77
CA ARG A 653 -18.17 -6.45 -0.44
C ARG A 653 -17.05 -6.13 -1.44
N ASP A 654 -16.76 -4.87 -1.70
CA ASP A 654 -17.41 -3.65 -1.20
C ASP A 654 -18.27 -2.98 -2.29
N THR A 655 -18.54 -1.68 -2.18
CA THR A 655 -19.23 -0.89 -3.21
C THR A 655 -18.37 -0.55 -4.43
N GLY A 656 -17.15 -1.09 -4.52
CA GLY A 656 -16.17 -0.86 -5.58
C GLY A 656 -14.98 0.02 -5.19
N PHE A 657 -14.88 0.45 -3.93
CA PHE A 657 -13.75 1.26 -3.45
C PHE A 657 -12.43 0.45 -3.41
N HIS A 658 -12.51 -0.83 -3.05
CA HIS A 658 -11.40 -1.79 -3.09
C HIS A 658 -11.42 -2.64 -4.36
N GLY A 659 -12.58 -2.83 -4.97
CA GLY A 659 -12.72 -3.67 -6.15
C GLY A 659 -12.31 -5.12 -5.84
N TYR A 660 -11.50 -5.73 -6.72
CA TYR A 660 -10.95 -7.06 -6.47
C TYR A 660 -9.90 -7.09 -5.35
N ALA A 661 -9.37 -5.95 -4.90
CA ALA A 661 -8.32 -5.85 -3.88
C ALA A 661 -8.86 -5.63 -2.46
N LEU A 662 -9.98 -6.27 -2.10
CA LEU A 662 -10.60 -6.13 -0.77
C LEU A 662 -9.63 -6.60 0.33
N PRO A 663 -9.36 -5.80 1.39
CA PRO A 663 -8.42 -6.17 2.46
C PRO A 663 -8.83 -7.44 3.20
N VAL A 664 -7.84 -8.23 3.66
CA VAL A 664 -8.11 -9.50 4.39
C VAL A 664 -8.90 -9.30 5.69
N THR A 665 -8.82 -8.11 6.29
CA THR A 665 -9.62 -7.74 7.48
C THR A 665 -11.12 -7.68 7.19
N GLN A 666 -11.52 -7.65 5.92
CA GLN A 666 -12.93 -7.72 5.50
C GLN A 666 -13.41 -9.15 5.23
N ILE A 667 -12.54 -10.17 5.25
CA ILE A 667 -12.93 -11.56 4.95
C ILE A 667 -13.92 -12.08 6.01
N ILE A 668 -13.57 -12.04 7.29
CA ILE A 668 -14.46 -12.50 8.37
C ILE A 668 -15.77 -11.70 8.39
N PRO A 669 -15.76 -10.35 8.36
CA PRO A 669 -17.01 -9.58 8.27
C PRO A 669 -17.89 -9.97 7.08
N SER A 670 -17.28 -10.18 5.89
CA SER A 670 -18.01 -10.61 4.69
C SER A 670 -18.56 -12.03 4.84
N GLY A 671 -17.80 -12.94 5.46
CA GLY A 671 -18.23 -14.33 5.71
C GLY A 671 -19.40 -14.42 6.66
N GLU A 672 -19.30 -13.75 7.81
CA GLU A 672 -20.36 -13.73 8.82
C GLU A 672 -21.66 -13.13 8.31
N GLU A 673 -21.63 -11.94 7.70
CA GLU A 673 -22.85 -11.28 7.23
C GLU A 673 -23.52 -12.04 6.07
N THR A 674 -22.71 -12.60 5.17
CA THR A 674 -23.22 -13.35 4.02
C THR A 674 -23.82 -14.69 4.48
N PHE A 675 -23.25 -15.29 5.52
CA PHE A 675 -23.78 -16.51 6.09
C PHE A 675 -25.09 -16.27 6.87
N ASP A 676 -25.19 -15.19 7.66
CA ASP A 676 -26.44 -14.76 8.28
C ASP A 676 -27.53 -14.54 7.22
N SER A 677 -27.17 -13.93 6.09
CA SER A 677 -28.05 -13.76 4.94
C SER A 677 -28.51 -15.08 4.33
N LEU A 678 -27.62 -16.07 4.18
CA LEU A 678 -27.95 -17.40 3.66
C LEU A 678 -28.99 -18.11 4.55
N LEU A 679 -28.82 -18.07 5.87
CA LEU A 679 -29.79 -18.64 6.81
C LEU A 679 -31.13 -17.91 6.71
N ALA A 680 -31.11 -16.58 6.63
CA ALA A 680 -32.31 -15.78 6.41
C ALA A 680 -33.01 -16.15 5.09
N ILE A 681 -32.28 -16.38 3.99
CA ILE A 681 -32.88 -16.85 2.72
C ILE A 681 -33.67 -18.14 2.94
N ILE A 682 -33.09 -19.12 3.64
CA ILE A 682 -33.75 -20.40 3.91
C ILE A 682 -34.99 -20.19 4.79
N ARG A 683 -34.83 -19.45 5.89
CA ARG A 683 -35.91 -19.17 6.86
C ARG A 683 -37.09 -18.47 6.20
N GLU A 684 -36.83 -17.41 5.43
CA GLU A 684 -37.88 -16.64 4.76
C GLU A 684 -38.57 -17.45 3.66
N ALA A 685 -37.82 -18.28 2.94
CA ALA A 685 -38.40 -19.13 1.91
C ALA A 685 -39.29 -20.25 2.48
N ARG A 686 -38.96 -20.78 3.67
CA ARG A 686 -39.87 -21.66 4.44
C ARG A 686 -41.10 -20.91 4.93
N PHE A 687 -40.90 -19.70 5.46
CA PHE A 687 -41.99 -18.87 5.98
C PHE A 687 -43.07 -18.58 4.92
N ILE A 688 -42.66 -18.36 3.66
CA ILE A 688 -43.59 -18.14 2.55
C ILE A 688 -43.94 -19.44 1.77
N ASN A 689 -43.57 -20.60 2.31
CA ASN A 689 -43.90 -21.94 1.80
C ASN A 689 -43.46 -22.19 0.35
N VAL A 690 -42.24 -21.76 0.00
CA VAL A 690 -41.60 -22.08 -1.30
C VAL A 690 -40.41 -23.04 -1.16
N LEU A 691 -39.87 -23.17 0.06
CA LEU A 691 -38.89 -24.19 0.46
C LEU A 691 -39.50 -25.22 1.40
#